data_AF-A0A9Q1AYN7-F1
#
_entry.id   AF-A0A9Q1AYN7-F1
#
_cell.length_a   1.000
_cell.length_b   1.000
_cell.length_c   1.000
_cell.angle_alpha   90.00
_cell.angle_beta   90.00
_cell.angle_gamma   90.00
#
_symmetry.space_group_name_H-M   'P 1'
#
loop_
_entity.id
_entity.type
_entity.pdbx_description
1 polymer ?
#
loop_
_entity_poly.entity_id
_entity_poly.type
_entity_poly.pdbx_seq_one_letter_code
_entity_poly.pdbx_strand_id
1 'polypeptide(L)'
;MKTILYLPLSLTPRVSLCLTMNKPKKAVHVEQSTSFDRFGHGILTETEKLFQKRFSYTKPPDNEWQLPDPNQVFISDHKEFSSLVALKESLNEVKNRLSDKRLDEWHQHTSFTNKAGKIIAHLKKSVNAELCTQAWCKFHEILCSFPLLPCEALENGELNSIHLCEAPGAFIASLNHYLKSHRVPCDWNWVANTLNPYHEANDTLMVIMDDRLIANTLYRWYFGPENTGDVMTLGHLTGLQHLISNMATVHLVTSDGSFDCQGNPGEQEALVSSLHYCETVTALMTLSPGGSFVLKMFTLFEHRSVNLLFLLNCSFEEVHVFKPATSKAGNSEVYVVCLHYLGKEAIHLVLSKMMQSFGKDMVEKALFPQRVIPESFLKVHEECCLFFHRHQTETILENLRLFEGMSEVECAKLNALRDCAVEVFLQRYQVKPIARSDWLVKKPQAGYSMNSKWYGQRNKYFCTYNERKLMESLSWEDKVAKGCLDVWADQHSLDNVGKGSILKGAPYTLDWRQWYILEGRRLPRVTCSPFCEGEALKSLNEALEKSLIALAGVGTVTRLMEQECPSCFDPPGSFIFAELADLMKELEEDSGEDSPSQPKCFVVGFPSFCDGESQNNLDVKLLEGAPLSTFRCSLLHDGEPKYQQQFLGHLLQVFPQLQKGDALVLPILSCCTRFMAGLVFVLHSCFRCLSFACPTSSRPLGTSAALLCVGYRGLPDPVIQYLQQLNERMRTLLESNSPQQVLQFVPMETLLTGWLLEFLWDLNTAIAKRQLHLIIQTEQRPRV
;
A
#
# COMPACT_ATOMS: atom_id res chain seq x y z
N MET A 1 -21.72 -23.24 -28.92
CA MET A 1 -21.91 -23.29 -30.38
C MET A 1 -22.85 -22.18 -30.82
N LYS A 2 -22.32 -21.02 -31.20
CA LYS A 2 -22.98 -20.01 -32.03
C LYS A 2 -21.91 -19.34 -32.88
N THR A 3 -21.91 -19.72 -34.15
CA THR A 3 -21.07 -19.25 -35.25
C THR A 3 -21.51 -17.85 -35.64
N ILE A 4 -20.58 -16.89 -35.71
CA ILE A 4 -20.80 -15.60 -36.39
C ILE A 4 -19.78 -15.49 -37.51
N LEU A 5 -20.32 -15.28 -38.71
CA LEU A 5 -19.66 -15.29 -40.01
C LEU A 5 -18.69 -14.12 -40.20
N TYR A 6 -17.52 -14.45 -40.73
CA TYR A 6 -16.58 -13.50 -41.36
C TYR A 6 -17.07 -13.14 -42.77
N LEU A 7 -17.01 -11.86 -43.12
CA LEU A 7 -17.03 -11.36 -44.50
C LEU A 7 -15.77 -10.49 -44.73
N PRO A 8 -15.00 -10.72 -45.81
CA PRO A 8 -13.75 -10.01 -46.05
C PRO A 8 -13.99 -8.80 -46.98
N LEU A 9 -13.38 -7.65 -46.69
CA LEU A 9 -13.35 -6.52 -47.62
C LEU A 9 -11.99 -5.82 -47.67
N SER A 10 -11.35 -6.03 -48.84
CA SER A 10 -10.48 -5.15 -49.63
C SER A 10 -9.22 -4.51 -49.04
N LEU A 11 -8.11 -5.00 -49.61
CA LEU A 11 -6.80 -4.34 -49.73
C LEU A 11 -6.89 -2.96 -50.38
N THR A 12 -6.33 -1.95 -49.71
CA THR A 12 -5.82 -0.69 -50.32
C THR A 12 -4.52 -0.29 -49.62
N PRO A 13 -3.61 0.45 -50.29
CA PRO A 13 -2.17 0.16 -50.25
C PRO A 13 -1.43 0.69 -49.02
N ARG A 14 -0.36 -0.05 -48.69
CA ARG A 14 0.68 0.26 -47.70
C ARG A 14 1.16 1.72 -47.82
N VAL A 15 0.88 2.53 -46.81
CA VAL A 15 1.63 3.75 -46.53
C VAL A 15 2.70 3.39 -45.51
N SER A 16 3.95 3.34 -45.96
CA SER A 16 5.13 3.19 -45.11
C SER A 16 5.26 4.42 -44.21
N LEU A 17 4.83 4.31 -42.96
CA LEU A 17 5.07 5.30 -41.90
C LEU A 17 6.25 4.84 -41.03
N CYS A 18 7.41 4.67 -41.66
CA CYS A 18 8.67 4.69 -40.94
C CYS A 18 8.88 6.14 -40.47
N LEU A 19 8.78 6.41 -39.17
CA LEU A 19 9.16 7.69 -38.56
C LEU A 19 10.67 7.89 -38.70
N THR A 20 11.12 8.33 -39.88
CA THR A 20 12.45 8.91 -40.05
C THR A 20 12.50 10.24 -39.33
N MET A 21 13.37 10.33 -38.32
CA MET A 21 13.76 11.58 -37.66
C MET A 21 14.23 12.58 -38.72
N ASN A 22 13.42 13.61 -39.00
CA ASN A 22 13.80 14.67 -39.93
C ASN A 22 14.60 15.76 -39.20
N LYS A 23 15.79 16.04 -39.75
CA LYS A 23 16.58 17.25 -39.49
C LYS A 23 15.75 18.52 -39.76
N PRO A 24 16.05 19.65 -39.09
CA PRO A 24 15.15 20.80 -39.03
C PRO A 24 15.31 21.69 -40.26
N LYS A 25 14.22 22.04 -40.95
CA LYS A 25 14.17 23.28 -41.77
C LYS A 25 12.79 23.95 -41.80
N LYS A 26 12.84 25.22 -41.34
CA LYS A 26 11.98 26.39 -41.57
C LYS A 26 10.53 26.32 -41.10
N ALA A 27 10.35 26.82 -39.87
CA ALA A 27 9.08 27.22 -39.28
C ALA A 27 8.43 28.37 -40.06
N VAL A 28 7.11 28.27 -40.24
CA VAL A 28 6.23 29.40 -40.53
C VAL A 28 5.88 30.02 -39.17
N HIS A 29 6.24 31.29 -39.01
CA HIS A 29 6.06 32.08 -37.78
C HIS A 29 4.58 32.22 -37.39
N VAL A 30 4.23 31.68 -36.22
CA VAL A 30 3.25 32.26 -35.31
C VAL A 30 4.01 32.53 -34.03
N GLU A 31 4.29 33.80 -33.75
CA GLU A 31 5.08 34.25 -32.60
C GLU A 31 4.37 33.94 -31.29
N GLN A 32 4.80 32.88 -30.61
CA GLN A 32 4.84 32.84 -29.15
C GLN A 32 6.29 33.12 -28.76
N SER A 33 6.55 34.34 -28.29
CA SER A 33 7.87 34.75 -27.79
C SER A 33 8.36 33.74 -26.73
N THR A 34 9.58 33.24 -26.90
CA THR A 34 10.22 32.24 -26.03
C THR A 34 10.30 32.72 -24.57
N SER A 35 9.62 32.01 -23.66
CA SER A 35 9.51 32.32 -22.22
C SER A 35 10.83 32.33 -21.43
N PHE A 36 11.98 31.98 -22.02
CA PHE A 36 13.24 31.84 -21.28
C PHE A 36 14.02 33.16 -21.10
N ASP A 37 13.69 34.20 -21.88
CA ASP A 37 14.37 35.51 -21.81
C ASP A 37 14.24 36.19 -20.44
N ARG A 38 13.27 35.76 -19.63
CA ARG A 38 13.04 36.25 -18.27
C ARG A 38 14.06 35.72 -17.24
N PHE A 39 14.82 34.68 -17.57
CA PHE A 39 15.79 34.06 -16.67
C PHE A 39 17.22 34.37 -17.12
N GLY A 40 18.08 34.75 -16.17
CA GLY A 40 19.50 34.94 -16.46
C GLY A 40 20.18 33.63 -16.92
N HIS A 41 21.19 33.74 -17.78
CA HIS A 41 21.93 32.60 -18.35
C HIS A 41 22.42 31.59 -17.30
N GLY A 42 22.88 32.06 -16.13
CA GLY A 42 23.33 31.20 -15.03
C GLY A 42 22.20 30.33 -14.45
N ILE A 43 20.98 30.86 -14.35
CA ILE A 43 19.80 30.12 -13.87
C ILE A 43 19.43 29.03 -14.88
N LEU A 44 19.38 29.38 -16.16
CA LEU A 44 19.07 28.42 -17.23
C LEU A 44 20.08 27.27 -17.26
N THR A 45 21.37 27.58 -17.22
CA THR A 45 22.45 26.56 -17.23
C THR A 45 22.34 25.61 -16.03
N GLU A 46 22.06 26.15 -14.84
CA GLU A 46 21.92 25.35 -13.62
C GLU A 46 20.64 24.50 -13.64
N THR A 47 19.53 25.04 -14.15
CA THR A 47 18.30 24.30 -14.38
C THR A 47 18.48 23.20 -15.43
N GLU A 48 19.23 23.42 -16.51
CA GLU A 48 19.50 22.37 -17.51
C GLU A 48 20.27 21.19 -16.91
N LYS A 49 21.30 21.48 -16.11
CA LYS A 49 22.06 20.46 -15.36
C LYS A 49 21.16 19.61 -14.47
N LEU A 50 20.15 20.20 -13.85
CA LEU A 50 19.17 19.48 -13.01
C LEU A 50 18.46 18.36 -13.77
N PHE A 51 18.20 18.53 -15.06
CA PHE A 51 17.48 17.57 -15.92
C PHE A 51 18.41 16.65 -16.73
N GLN A 52 19.73 16.80 -16.64
CA GLN A 52 20.70 16.04 -17.44
C GLN A 52 21.44 14.95 -16.64
N LYS A 53 20.93 14.58 -15.45
CA LYS A 53 21.52 13.53 -14.60
C LYS A 53 21.24 12.13 -15.16
N ARG A 54 21.91 11.79 -16.26
CA ARG A 54 21.81 10.52 -16.98
C ARG A 54 23.21 9.97 -17.25
N PHE A 55 23.39 8.68 -17.02
CA PHE A 55 24.56 7.91 -17.41
C PHE A 55 24.13 6.77 -18.34
N SER A 56 24.92 6.45 -19.35
CA SER A 56 24.62 5.35 -20.30
C SER A 56 25.80 4.40 -20.35
N TYR A 57 25.52 3.10 -20.19
CA TYR A 57 26.55 2.08 -20.35
C TYR A 57 26.92 1.96 -21.83
N THR A 58 28.21 2.11 -22.14
CA THR A 58 28.72 1.97 -23.50
C THR A 58 29.40 0.61 -23.62
N LYS A 59 28.77 -0.31 -24.34
CA LYS A 59 29.33 -1.65 -24.57
C LYS A 59 30.55 -1.57 -25.47
N PRO A 60 31.61 -2.36 -25.20
CA PRO A 60 32.77 -2.38 -26.06
C PRO A 60 32.43 -3.06 -27.41
N PRO A 61 33.05 -2.61 -28.53
CA PRO A 61 32.70 -3.08 -29.87
C PRO A 61 33.09 -4.54 -30.15
N ASP A 62 33.93 -5.13 -29.30
CA ASP A 62 34.36 -6.53 -29.37
C ASP A 62 33.35 -7.51 -28.73
N ASN A 63 32.21 -7.01 -28.23
CA ASN A 63 31.20 -7.79 -27.51
C ASN A 63 31.80 -8.56 -26.32
N GLU A 64 32.76 -7.98 -25.59
CA GLU A 64 33.33 -8.59 -24.38
C GLU A 64 32.27 -8.86 -23.29
N TRP A 65 31.24 -8.00 -23.20
CA TRP A 65 30.19 -8.11 -22.19
C TRP A 65 29.17 -9.18 -22.57
N GLN A 66 29.47 -10.43 -22.21
CA GLN A 66 28.60 -11.58 -22.41
C GLN A 66 28.34 -12.29 -21.09
N LEU A 67 27.21 -13.01 -21.03
CA LEU A 67 26.91 -13.85 -19.88
C LEU A 67 28.00 -14.91 -19.68
N PRO A 68 28.48 -15.11 -18.44
CA PRO A 68 29.45 -16.14 -18.15
C PRO A 68 28.81 -17.54 -18.28
N ASP A 69 29.66 -18.57 -18.29
CA ASP A 69 29.19 -19.97 -18.26
C ASP A 69 28.18 -20.15 -17.11
N PRO A 70 26.98 -20.69 -17.37
CA PRO A 70 25.95 -20.90 -16.35
C PRO A 70 26.47 -21.67 -15.13
N ASN A 71 27.47 -22.55 -15.27
CA ASN A 71 28.11 -23.27 -14.18
C ASN A 71 28.87 -22.37 -13.19
N GLN A 72 29.11 -21.11 -13.54
CA GLN A 72 29.70 -20.10 -12.64
C GLN A 72 28.64 -19.36 -11.81
N VAL A 73 27.34 -19.55 -12.06
CA VAL A 73 26.27 -18.84 -11.34
C VAL A 73 26.06 -19.43 -9.94
N PHE A 74 26.04 -18.57 -8.92
CA PHE A 74 25.83 -18.93 -7.49
C PHE A 74 26.88 -19.87 -6.87
N ILE A 75 28.13 -19.88 -7.36
CA ILE A 75 29.19 -20.77 -6.83
C ILE A 75 30.17 -20.11 -5.85
N SER A 76 30.14 -18.78 -5.70
CA SER A 76 31.12 -18.04 -4.89
C SER A 76 30.41 -17.05 -3.98
N ASP A 77 31.02 -16.75 -2.84
CA ASP A 77 30.52 -15.71 -1.93
C ASP A 77 30.60 -14.33 -2.56
N HIS A 78 29.82 -13.39 -2.02
CA HIS A 78 29.94 -12.00 -2.40
C HIS A 78 31.35 -11.48 -2.05
N LYS A 79 31.96 -10.78 -3.00
CA LYS A 79 33.23 -10.08 -2.80
C LYS A 79 33.04 -8.61 -3.14
N GLU A 80 33.46 -7.76 -2.23
CA GLU A 80 33.36 -6.32 -2.39
C GLU A 80 34.44 -5.79 -3.34
N PHE A 81 34.13 -4.67 -3.99
CA PHE A 81 35.06 -3.92 -4.83
C PHE A 81 35.60 -2.75 -4.03
N SER A 82 36.90 -2.70 -3.78
CA SER A 82 37.53 -1.71 -2.88
C SER A 82 37.22 -0.25 -3.26
N SER A 83 37.17 0.05 -4.56
CA SER A 83 36.77 1.35 -5.11
C SER A 83 35.33 1.73 -4.74
N LEU A 84 34.39 0.78 -4.87
CA LEU A 84 32.97 1.00 -4.57
C LEU A 84 32.70 1.05 -3.06
N VAL A 85 33.43 0.26 -2.25
CA VAL A 85 33.39 0.35 -0.78
C VAL A 85 33.82 1.74 -0.32
N ALA A 86 34.91 2.29 -0.87
CA ALA A 86 35.34 3.63 -0.54
C ALA A 86 34.28 4.70 -0.90
N LEU A 87 33.55 4.53 -2.02
CA LEU A 87 32.43 5.41 -2.37
C LEU A 87 31.26 5.27 -1.38
N LYS A 88 30.93 4.04 -0.95
CA LYS A 88 29.91 3.78 0.07
C LYS A 88 30.25 4.46 1.39
N GLU A 89 31.46 4.27 1.89
CA GLU A 89 31.96 4.87 3.13
C GLU A 89 31.93 6.40 3.05
N SER A 90 32.47 6.97 1.97
CA SER A 90 32.47 8.43 1.74
C SER A 90 31.06 9.02 1.71
N LEU A 91 30.12 8.38 1.00
CA LEU A 91 28.74 8.86 0.95
C LEU A 91 28.04 8.75 2.31
N ASN A 92 28.28 7.66 3.04
CA ASN A 92 27.70 7.44 4.35
C ASN A 92 28.25 8.44 5.38
N GLU A 93 29.52 8.82 5.31
CA GLU A 93 30.09 9.91 6.12
C GLU A 93 29.32 11.23 5.92
N VAL A 94 29.02 11.59 4.66
CA VAL A 94 28.25 12.78 4.32
C VAL A 94 26.80 12.69 4.82
N LYS A 95 26.15 11.54 4.63
CA LYS A 95 24.77 11.29 5.12
C LYS A 95 24.69 11.35 6.64
N ASN A 96 25.70 10.84 7.36
CA ASN A 96 25.72 10.81 8.83
C ASN A 96 25.72 12.22 9.45
N ARG A 97 26.15 13.26 8.71
CA ARG A 97 26.02 14.66 9.14
C ARG A 97 24.57 15.14 9.27
N LEU A 98 23.60 14.35 8.80
CA LEU A 98 22.16 14.62 8.89
C LEU A 98 21.50 13.99 10.13
N SER A 99 22.19 13.10 10.85
CA SER A 99 21.60 12.26 11.90
C SER A 99 21.00 13.05 13.07
N ASP A 100 21.57 14.21 13.39
CA ASP A 100 21.14 15.09 14.47
C ASP A 100 20.14 16.17 14.04
N LYS A 101 19.75 16.22 12.76
CA LYS A 101 18.80 17.22 12.27
C LYS A 101 17.37 16.79 12.61
N ARG A 102 16.57 17.73 13.13
CA ARG A 102 15.13 17.52 13.34
C ARG A 102 14.47 17.29 11.98
N LEU A 103 13.71 16.20 11.87
CA LEU A 103 13.20 15.75 10.57
C LEU A 103 12.27 16.77 9.91
N ASP A 104 11.37 17.39 10.67
CA ASP A 104 10.42 18.41 10.22
C ASP A 104 11.14 19.63 9.63
N GLU A 105 12.07 20.21 10.41
CA GLU A 105 12.85 21.38 9.98
C GLU A 105 13.69 21.07 8.75
N TRP A 106 14.38 19.92 8.75
CA TRP A 106 15.18 19.48 7.62
C TRP A 106 14.32 19.19 6.38
N HIS A 107 13.14 18.59 6.55
CA HIS A 107 12.21 18.34 5.44
C HIS A 107 11.66 19.66 4.88
N GLN A 108 11.30 20.62 5.73
CA GLN A 108 10.84 21.93 5.31
C GLN A 108 11.94 22.65 4.51
N HIS A 109 13.17 22.66 5.04
CA HIS A 109 14.33 23.24 4.37
C HIS A 109 14.60 22.59 3.02
N THR A 110 14.75 21.26 2.98
CA THR A 110 15.03 20.53 1.73
C THR A 110 13.89 20.60 0.72
N SER A 111 12.65 20.78 1.17
CA SER A 111 11.50 21.05 0.29
C SER A 111 11.58 22.44 -0.33
N PHE A 112 12.08 23.43 0.40
CA PHE A 112 12.32 24.78 -0.11
C PHE A 112 13.52 24.86 -1.05
N THR A 113 14.65 24.24 -0.70
CA THR A 113 15.87 24.24 -1.53
C THR A 113 15.79 23.33 -2.75
N ASN A 114 14.83 22.40 -2.80
CA ASN A 114 14.62 21.55 -3.98
C ASN A 114 14.34 22.40 -5.23
N LYS A 115 15.28 22.42 -6.16
CA LYS A 115 15.20 23.20 -7.41
C LYS A 115 14.01 22.78 -8.29
N ALA A 116 13.50 21.55 -8.17
CA ALA A 116 12.29 21.05 -8.85
C ALA A 116 10.99 21.20 -8.02
N GLY A 117 11.06 21.78 -6.81
CA GLY A 117 9.99 21.68 -5.81
C GLY A 117 8.67 22.38 -6.16
N LYS A 118 8.63 23.25 -7.17
CA LYS A 118 7.40 23.91 -7.65
C LYS A 118 6.65 23.12 -8.74
N ILE A 119 7.29 22.12 -9.37
CA ILE A 119 6.74 21.40 -10.54
C ILE A 119 5.42 20.69 -10.19
N ILE A 120 5.40 19.86 -9.15
CA ILE A 120 4.21 19.07 -8.78
C ILE A 120 3.02 19.99 -8.47
N ALA A 121 3.25 21.05 -7.70
CA ALA A 121 2.20 22.00 -7.33
C ALA A 121 1.65 22.75 -8.55
N HIS A 122 2.50 23.03 -9.54
CA HIS A 122 2.08 23.62 -10.80
C HIS A 122 1.26 22.63 -11.64
N LEU A 123 1.74 21.41 -11.86
CA LEU A 123 1.05 20.38 -12.65
C LEU A 123 -0.34 20.05 -12.10
N LYS A 124 -0.49 19.95 -10.77
CA LYS A 124 -1.79 19.75 -10.12
C LYS A 124 -2.81 20.84 -10.47
N LYS A 125 -2.35 22.08 -10.73
CA LYS A 125 -3.20 23.22 -11.06
C LYS A 125 -3.47 23.32 -12.57
N SER A 126 -2.47 23.07 -13.41
CA SER A 126 -2.54 23.40 -14.85
C SER A 126 -2.76 22.22 -15.79
N VAL A 127 -2.45 20.99 -15.36
CA VAL A 127 -2.41 19.81 -16.26
C VAL A 127 -3.55 18.81 -15.99
N ASN A 128 -4.27 18.96 -14.88
CA ASN A 128 -5.35 18.03 -14.50
C ASN A 128 -4.89 16.54 -14.53
N ALA A 129 -3.66 16.29 -14.08
CA ALA A 129 -3.07 14.96 -14.02
C ALA A 129 -3.68 14.14 -12.87
N GLU A 130 -4.20 12.96 -13.19
CA GLU A 130 -4.69 11.99 -12.20
C GLU A 130 -3.53 11.48 -11.35
N LEU A 131 -3.73 11.39 -10.03
CA LEU A 131 -2.72 10.90 -9.08
C LEU A 131 -1.34 11.57 -9.25
N CYS A 132 -1.32 12.89 -9.48
CA CYS A 132 -0.10 13.68 -9.71
C CYS A 132 0.79 13.76 -8.44
N THR A 133 1.57 12.71 -8.20
CA THR A 133 2.55 12.60 -7.10
C THR A 133 3.96 12.89 -7.60
N GLN A 134 4.96 12.79 -6.70
CA GLN A 134 6.36 12.86 -7.10
C GLN A 134 6.75 11.69 -8.02
N ALA A 135 6.28 10.47 -7.72
CA ALA A 135 6.51 9.29 -8.57
C ALA A 135 5.92 9.45 -9.98
N TRP A 136 4.73 10.06 -10.09
CA TRP A 136 4.12 10.42 -11.38
C TRP A 136 5.07 11.26 -12.22
N CYS A 137 5.67 12.30 -11.62
CA CYS A 137 6.58 13.20 -12.32
C CYS A 137 7.88 12.50 -12.72
N LYS A 138 8.47 11.69 -11.83
CA LYS A 138 9.70 10.92 -12.12
C LYS A 138 9.50 10.04 -13.34
N PHE A 139 8.39 9.29 -13.40
CA PHE A 139 8.11 8.42 -14.53
C PHE A 139 7.76 9.20 -15.80
N HIS A 140 7.08 10.35 -15.68
CA HIS A 140 6.83 11.20 -16.83
C HIS A 140 8.14 11.72 -17.44
N GLU A 141 9.13 12.08 -16.62
CA GLU A 141 10.47 12.42 -17.10
C GLU A 141 11.14 11.25 -17.83
N ILE A 142 11.02 10.02 -17.30
CA ILE A 142 11.57 8.81 -17.93
C ILE A 142 10.90 8.56 -19.29
N LEU A 143 9.57 8.54 -19.33
CA LEU A 143 8.77 8.34 -20.55
C LEU A 143 9.13 9.32 -21.66
N CYS A 144 9.35 10.59 -21.32
CA CYS A 144 9.69 11.61 -22.30
C CYS A 144 11.19 11.66 -22.65
N SER A 145 12.06 11.04 -21.84
CA SER A 145 13.52 11.04 -22.05
C SER A 145 14.04 9.79 -22.77
N PHE A 146 13.27 8.70 -22.76
CA PHE A 146 13.65 7.41 -23.33
C PHE A 146 12.50 6.84 -24.18
N PRO A 147 12.79 6.18 -25.31
CA PRO A 147 11.76 5.55 -26.14
C PRO A 147 11.29 4.22 -25.51
N LEU A 148 10.60 4.30 -24.36
CA LEU A 148 10.17 3.10 -23.62
C LEU A 148 9.17 2.23 -24.40
N LEU A 149 8.37 2.85 -25.26
CA LEU A 149 7.32 2.18 -26.02
C LEU A 149 7.90 1.74 -27.38
N PRO A 150 8.05 0.43 -27.65
CA PRO A 150 8.62 -0.04 -28.90
C PRO A 150 7.73 0.37 -30.09
N CYS A 151 8.34 0.72 -31.23
CA CYS A 151 7.62 1.14 -32.44
C CYS A 151 6.56 0.12 -32.87
N GLU A 152 6.86 -1.17 -32.73
CA GLU A 152 5.93 -2.26 -33.07
C GLU A 152 4.61 -2.19 -32.29
N ALA A 153 4.64 -1.85 -30.99
CA ALA A 153 3.40 -1.65 -30.21
C ALA A 153 2.57 -0.49 -30.75
N LEU A 154 3.24 0.58 -31.18
CA LEU A 154 2.58 1.78 -31.73
C LEU A 154 2.01 1.51 -33.13
N GLU A 155 2.65 0.67 -33.93
CA GLU A 155 2.20 0.27 -35.27
C GLU A 155 1.05 -0.74 -35.22
N ASN A 156 1.14 -1.73 -34.34
CA ASN A 156 0.11 -2.76 -34.15
C ASN A 156 -1.15 -2.21 -33.46
N GLY A 157 -1.02 -1.09 -32.74
CA GLY A 157 -2.13 -0.45 -32.04
C GLY A 157 -2.52 -1.14 -30.73
N GLU A 158 -1.66 -2.01 -30.19
CA GLU A 158 -1.85 -2.69 -28.90
C GLU A 158 -0.63 -2.46 -28.00
N LEU A 159 -0.87 -1.96 -26.79
CA LEU A 159 0.15 -1.75 -25.78
C LEU A 159 -0.19 -2.55 -24.52
N ASN A 160 0.79 -3.29 -24.02
CA ASN A 160 0.64 -4.16 -22.86
C ASN A 160 1.77 -3.85 -21.88
N SER A 161 1.43 -3.48 -20.65
CA SER A 161 2.41 -3.16 -19.61
C SER A 161 2.14 -3.88 -18.27
N ILE A 162 3.22 -4.16 -17.54
CA ILE A 162 3.16 -4.72 -16.19
C ILE A 162 3.85 -3.75 -15.23
N HIS A 163 3.21 -3.47 -14.10
CA HIS A 163 3.73 -2.54 -13.10
C HIS A 163 3.88 -3.25 -11.75
N LEU A 164 5.12 -3.50 -11.33
CA LEU A 164 5.45 -4.20 -10.08
C LEU A 164 5.66 -3.20 -8.95
N CYS A 165 5.19 -3.55 -7.75
CA CYS A 165 5.29 -2.71 -6.55
C CYS A 165 4.80 -1.27 -6.76
N GLU A 166 3.68 -1.11 -7.46
CA GLU A 166 3.27 0.13 -8.11
C GLU A 166 2.44 1.08 -7.23
N ALA A 167 2.03 0.65 -6.03
CA ALA A 167 1.15 1.46 -5.19
C ALA A 167 1.70 2.89 -4.96
N PRO A 168 0.84 3.93 -5.03
CA PRO A 168 -0.62 3.89 -5.22
C PRO A 168 -1.08 3.78 -6.68
N GLY A 169 -0.19 3.71 -7.67
CA GLY A 169 -0.54 3.70 -9.11
C GLY A 169 0.00 4.87 -9.93
N ALA A 170 1.05 5.53 -9.47
CA ALA A 170 1.50 6.80 -10.03
C ALA A 170 2.14 6.68 -11.43
N PHE A 171 2.88 5.61 -11.71
CA PHE A 171 3.46 5.36 -13.03
C PHE A 171 2.35 4.99 -14.01
N ILE A 172 1.37 4.19 -13.59
CA ILE A 172 0.18 3.85 -14.41
C ILE A 172 -0.55 5.14 -14.81
N ALA A 173 -0.87 6.01 -13.85
CA ALA A 173 -1.57 7.27 -14.12
C ALA A 173 -0.74 8.22 -15.02
N SER A 174 0.59 8.18 -14.89
CA SER A 174 1.51 8.95 -15.74
C SER A 174 1.61 8.41 -17.17
N LEU A 175 1.63 7.08 -17.35
CA LEU A 175 1.55 6.44 -18.65
C LEU A 175 0.24 6.76 -19.35
N ASN A 176 -0.90 6.62 -18.64
CA ASN A 176 -2.21 7.03 -19.17
C ASN A 176 -2.18 8.47 -19.67
N HIS A 177 -1.67 9.38 -18.84
CA HIS A 177 -1.60 10.79 -19.18
C HIS A 177 -0.73 11.04 -20.42
N TYR A 178 0.43 10.38 -20.52
CA TYR A 178 1.31 10.46 -21.68
C TYR A 178 0.58 10.00 -22.96
N LEU A 179 -0.03 8.81 -22.93
CA LEU A 179 -0.74 8.24 -24.08
C LEU A 179 -1.89 9.14 -24.56
N LYS A 180 -2.70 9.68 -23.63
CA LYS A 180 -3.84 10.54 -23.96
C LYS A 180 -3.41 11.93 -24.45
N SER A 181 -2.46 12.56 -23.77
CA SER A 181 -1.95 13.90 -24.14
C SER A 181 -1.22 13.93 -25.49
N HIS A 182 -0.55 12.82 -25.85
CA HIS A 182 0.14 12.67 -27.13
C HIS A 182 -0.73 12.02 -28.22
N ARG A 183 -1.97 11.63 -27.89
CA ARG A 183 -2.93 10.96 -28.79
C ARG A 183 -2.33 9.71 -29.44
N VAL A 184 -1.62 8.91 -28.65
CA VAL A 184 -1.04 7.64 -29.11
C VAL A 184 -2.18 6.67 -29.45
N PRO A 185 -2.31 6.22 -30.71
CA PRO A 185 -3.42 5.38 -31.15
C PRO A 185 -3.17 3.92 -30.77
N CYS A 186 -3.31 3.59 -29.48
CA CYS A 186 -3.19 2.22 -29.00
C CYS A 186 -4.33 1.85 -28.05
N ASP A 187 -4.75 0.59 -28.08
CA ASP A 187 -5.47 -0.03 -26.99
C ASP A 187 -4.47 -0.45 -25.92
N TRP A 188 -4.59 0.12 -24.73
CA TRP A 188 -3.62 -0.07 -23.66
C TRP A 188 -4.21 -0.97 -22.58
N ASN A 189 -3.65 -2.17 -22.45
CA ASN A 189 -3.90 -3.08 -21.36
C ASN A 189 -2.74 -3.05 -20.38
N TRP A 190 -3.08 -3.13 -19.09
CA TRP A 190 -2.08 -3.17 -18.04
C TRP A 190 -2.49 -4.13 -16.92
N VAL A 191 -1.49 -4.67 -16.25
CA VAL A 191 -1.61 -5.43 -15.00
C VAL A 191 -0.66 -4.81 -13.98
N ALA A 192 -1.13 -4.64 -12.75
CA ALA A 192 -0.30 -4.08 -11.69
C ALA A 192 -0.23 -5.01 -10.48
N ASN A 193 0.81 -4.86 -9.69
CA ASN A 193 0.98 -5.53 -8.42
C ASN A 193 1.51 -4.56 -7.37
N THR A 194 1.16 -4.84 -6.12
CA THR A 194 1.73 -4.26 -4.90
C THR A 194 1.44 -5.22 -3.76
N LEU A 195 2.09 -5.07 -2.60
CA LEU A 195 1.58 -5.66 -1.36
C LEU A 195 0.11 -5.24 -1.17
N ASN A 196 -0.76 -6.22 -0.96
CA ASN A 196 -2.20 -6.00 -0.91
C ASN A 196 -2.58 -5.19 0.34
N PRO A 197 -3.14 -3.96 0.20
CA PRO A 197 -3.53 -3.15 1.35
C PRO A 197 -4.74 -3.72 2.11
N TYR A 198 -5.41 -4.74 1.56
CA TYR A 198 -6.57 -5.39 2.15
C TYR A 198 -6.24 -6.78 2.73
N HIS A 199 -4.98 -7.20 2.68
CA HIS A 199 -4.54 -8.43 3.33
C HIS A 199 -4.01 -8.13 4.73
N GLU A 200 -4.70 -8.66 5.73
CA GLU A 200 -4.59 -8.20 7.11
C GLU A 200 -3.27 -8.53 7.79
N ALA A 201 -2.55 -9.57 7.33
CA ALA A 201 -1.23 -9.92 7.84
C ALA A 201 -0.05 -9.17 7.18
N ASN A 202 -0.32 -8.28 6.22
CA ASN A 202 0.76 -7.48 5.64
C ASN A 202 1.21 -6.38 6.61
N ASP A 203 2.52 -6.11 6.65
CA ASP A 203 3.09 -5.11 7.54
C ASP A 203 2.71 -3.69 7.10
N THR A 204 2.16 -2.88 8.01
CA THR A 204 1.77 -1.49 7.76
C THR A 204 2.95 -0.56 7.47
N LEU A 205 4.17 -0.95 7.84
CA LEU A 205 5.39 -0.22 7.47
C LEU A 205 5.80 -0.46 6.01
N MET A 206 5.32 -1.55 5.40
CA MET A 206 5.67 -1.95 4.04
C MET A 206 4.54 -1.65 3.04
N VAL A 207 3.29 -1.66 3.48
CA VAL A 207 2.11 -1.40 2.65
C VAL A 207 1.88 0.10 2.46
N ILE A 208 1.65 0.50 1.21
CA ILE A 208 1.15 1.84 0.88
C ILE A 208 -0.38 1.83 0.97
N MET A 209 -0.93 2.53 1.95
CA MET A 209 -2.38 2.58 2.23
C MET A 209 -3.19 3.48 1.28
N ASP A 210 -2.53 4.30 0.45
CA ASP A 210 -3.23 5.12 -0.56
C ASP A 210 -3.71 4.21 -1.69
N ASP A 211 -5.00 3.92 -1.71
CA ASP A 211 -5.61 2.92 -2.58
C ASP A 211 -6.56 3.55 -3.63
N ARG A 212 -6.49 4.86 -3.84
CA ARG A 212 -7.46 5.59 -4.69
C ARG A 212 -7.55 5.06 -6.11
N LEU A 213 -6.41 4.70 -6.72
CA LEU A 213 -6.43 4.03 -8.02
C LEU A 213 -6.75 2.54 -7.86
N ILE A 214 -6.14 1.88 -6.87
CA ILE A 214 -6.27 0.44 -6.59
C ILE A 214 -7.74 0.04 -6.46
N ALA A 215 -8.48 0.64 -5.53
CA ALA A 215 -9.87 0.31 -5.24
C ALA A 215 -10.79 0.48 -6.45
N ASN A 216 -10.57 1.52 -7.27
CA ASN A 216 -11.39 1.79 -8.45
C ASN A 216 -10.95 1.02 -9.70
N THR A 217 -9.84 0.29 -9.62
CA THR A 217 -9.31 -0.51 -10.73
C THR A 217 -8.93 -1.92 -10.29
N LEU A 218 -9.52 -2.44 -9.21
CA LEU A 218 -9.07 -3.64 -8.51
C LEU A 218 -8.92 -4.87 -9.42
N TYR A 219 -9.79 -4.99 -10.42
CA TYR A 219 -9.75 -6.02 -11.46
C TYR A 219 -8.48 -6.03 -12.33
N ARG A 220 -7.67 -4.96 -12.30
CA ARG A 220 -6.35 -4.83 -12.97
C ARG A 220 -5.18 -5.10 -12.02
N TRP A 221 -5.43 -5.31 -10.73
CA TRP A 221 -4.41 -5.57 -9.71
C TRP A 221 -4.32 -7.06 -9.41
N TYR A 222 -3.11 -7.59 -9.49
CA TYR A 222 -2.81 -8.98 -9.22
C TYR A 222 -2.04 -9.13 -7.90
N PHE A 223 -2.68 -9.77 -6.92
CA PHE A 223 -2.12 -9.96 -5.58
C PHE A 223 -1.58 -11.38 -5.32
N GLY A 224 -1.50 -12.22 -6.36
CA GLY A 224 -1.04 -13.60 -6.20
C GLY A 224 -2.11 -14.56 -5.65
N PRO A 225 -1.84 -15.87 -5.65
CA PRO A 225 -2.78 -16.89 -5.18
C PRO A 225 -3.07 -16.81 -3.67
N GLU A 226 -2.13 -16.31 -2.89
CA GLU A 226 -2.29 -16.08 -1.44
C GLU A 226 -2.90 -14.70 -1.13
N ASN A 227 -3.15 -13.89 -2.16
CA ASN A 227 -3.68 -12.55 -2.08
C ASN A 227 -2.86 -11.58 -1.21
N THR A 228 -1.59 -11.88 -0.91
CA THR A 228 -0.68 -11.00 -0.13
C THR A 228 -0.11 -9.88 -0.97
N GLY A 229 -0.01 -10.07 -2.29
CA GLY A 229 0.66 -9.14 -3.19
C GLY A 229 2.18 -9.20 -3.18
N ASP A 230 2.77 -10.18 -2.49
CA ASP A 230 4.21 -10.32 -2.33
C ASP A 230 4.89 -10.88 -3.60
N VAL A 231 5.51 -9.97 -4.36
CA VAL A 231 6.23 -10.27 -5.61
C VAL A 231 7.45 -11.18 -5.40
N MET A 232 7.94 -11.31 -4.17
CA MET A 232 9.11 -12.13 -3.84
C MET A 232 8.77 -13.60 -3.63
N THR A 233 7.55 -14.02 -3.97
CA THR A 233 7.11 -15.42 -3.86
C THR A 233 7.02 -16.06 -5.24
N LEU A 234 7.54 -17.28 -5.40
CA LEU A 234 7.48 -17.99 -6.68
C LEU A 234 6.03 -18.25 -7.12
N GLY A 235 5.11 -18.44 -6.17
CA GLY A 235 3.67 -18.56 -6.46
C GLY A 235 3.06 -17.30 -7.06
N HIS A 236 3.56 -16.11 -6.69
CA HIS A 236 3.17 -14.86 -7.33
C HIS A 236 3.64 -14.82 -8.78
N LEU A 237 4.95 -15.02 -9.02
CA LEU A 237 5.54 -15.00 -10.36
C LEU A 237 4.83 -15.98 -11.32
N THR A 238 4.70 -17.24 -10.91
CA THR A 238 4.08 -18.28 -11.75
C THR A 238 2.61 -17.98 -12.05
N GLY A 239 1.85 -17.51 -11.07
CA GLY A 239 0.46 -17.12 -11.29
C GLY A 239 0.33 -15.83 -12.13
N LEU A 240 1.28 -14.89 -12.03
CA LEU A 240 1.33 -13.71 -12.90
C LEU A 240 1.56 -14.14 -14.36
N GLN A 241 2.51 -15.05 -14.61
CA GLN A 241 2.74 -15.62 -15.95
C GLN A 241 1.48 -16.30 -16.51
N HIS A 242 0.72 -17.00 -15.66
CA HIS A 242 -0.55 -17.58 -16.05
C HIS A 242 -1.60 -16.51 -16.41
N LEU A 243 -1.74 -15.48 -15.57
CA LEU A 243 -2.68 -14.37 -15.80
C LEU A 243 -2.42 -13.66 -17.14
N ILE A 244 -1.16 -13.38 -17.44
CA ILE A 244 -0.75 -12.66 -18.66
C ILE A 244 -0.60 -13.58 -19.88
N SER A 245 -0.85 -14.89 -19.76
CA SER A 245 -0.69 -15.84 -20.87
C SER A 245 -1.57 -15.52 -22.09
N ASN A 246 -2.65 -14.75 -21.89
CA ASN A 246 -3.51 -14.25 -22.95
C ASN A 246 -3.01 -12.94 -23.59
N MET A 247 -1.99 -12.29 -23.03
CA MET A 247 -1.34 -11.14 -23.64
C MET A 247 -0.33 -11.66 -24.69
N ALA A 248 -0.51 -11.27 -25.95
CA ALA A 248 0.36 -11.73 -27.04
C ALA A 248 1.81 -11.28 -26.85
N THR A 249 1.99 -10.03 -26.40
CA THR A 249 3.29 -9.41 -26.17
C THR A 249 3.23 -8.52 -24.92
N VAL A 250 4.31 -8.46 -24.14
CA VAL A 250 4.48 -7.52 -23.03
C VAL A 250 5.60 -6.56 -23.40
N HIS A 251 5.25 -5.28 -23.52
CA HIS A 251 6.11 -4.26 -24.11
C HIS A 251 6.89 -3.45 -23.07
N LEU A 252 6.32 -3.30 -21.87
CA LEU A 252 6.90 -2.49 -20.81
C LEU A 252 6.68 -3.17 -19.46
N VAL A 253 7.75 -3.33 -18.71
CA VAL A 253 7.68 -3.63 -17.27
C VAL A 253 8.25 -2.45 -16.51
N THR A 254 7.58 -2.03 -15.44
CA THR A 254 8.14 -1.06 -14.49
C THR A 254 8.18 -1.65 -13.10
N SER A 255 9.15 -1.27 -12.29
CA SER A 255 9.17 -1.55 -10.87
C SER A 255 9.65 -0.33 -10.06
N ASP A 256 8.84 0.07 -9.07
CA ASP A 256 9.12 1.21 -8.18
C ASP A 256 9.18 0.76 -6.70
N GLY A 257 9.44 -0.53 -6.46
CA GLY A 257 9.44 -1.15 -5.15
C GLY A 257 10.58 -0.71 -4.23
N SER A 258 10.28 -0.62 -2.94
CA SER A 258 11.25 -0.37 -1.87
C SER A 258 10.61 -0.71 -0.52
N PHE A 259 11.45 -0.94 0.48
CA PHE A 259 11.05 -1.03 1.89
C PHE A 259 11.36 0.28 2.64
N ASP A 260 10.79 0.46 3.84
CA ASP A 260 11.19 1.56 4.71
C ASP A 260 12.58 1.28 5.30
N CYS A 261 13.59 2.01 4.82
CA CYS A 261 14.98 1.90 5.28
C CYS A 261 15.37 3.02 6.25
N GLN A 262 14.42 3.77 6.82
CA GLN A 262 14.74 4.86 7.77
C GLN A 262 15.52 4.39 8.99
N GLY A 263 15.37 3.12 9.39
CA GLY A 263 16.11 2.52 10.49
C GLY A 263 17.58 2.21 10.15
N ASN A 264 17.97 2.12 8.88
CA ASN A 264 19.38 1.96 8.48
C ASN A 264 19.61 2.50 7.05
N PRO A 265 19.63 3.83 6.86
CA PRO A 265 19.71 4.44 5.53
C PRO A 265 21.07 4.24 4.84
N GLY A 266 22.12 3.87 5.59
CA GLY A 266 23.45 3.58 5.06
C GLY A 266 23.56 2.24 4.34
N GLU A 267 22.67 1.29 4.69
CA GLU A 267 22.61 -0.07 4.15
C GLU A 267 21.38 -0.30 3.25
N GLN A 268 20.77 0.79 2.76
CA GLN A 268 19.56 0.72 1.94
C GLN A 268 19.72 -0.24 0.75
N GLU A 269 20.86 -0.20 0.07
CA GLU A 269 21.15 -1.05 -1.10
C GLU A 269 21.10 -2.55 -0.76
N ALA A 270 21.76 -2.97 0.32
CA ALA A 270 21.72 -4.34 0.81
C ALA A 270 20.29 -4.78 1.16
N LEU A 271 19.55 -3.93 1.88
CA LEU A 271 18.22 -4.25 2.41
C LEU A 271 17.17 -4.49 1.31
N VAL A 272 17.27 -3.81 0.18
CA VAL A 272 16.32 -3.96 -0.94
C VAL A 272 16.81 -4.90 -2.05
N SER A 273 18.02 -5.43 -1.94
CA SER A 273 18.66 -6.22 -3.01
C SER A 273 17.87 -7.46 -3.43
N SER A 274 17.22 -8.15 -2.49
CA SER A 274 16.34 -9.28 -2.75
C SER A 274 15.11 -8.90 -3.55
N LEU A 275 14.52 -7.73 -3.27
CA LEU A 275 13.37 -7.20 -4.00
C LEU A 275 13.77 -6.87 -5.43
N HIS A 276 14.85 -6.11 -5.63
CA HIS A 276 15.34 -5.78 -6.97
C HIS A 276 15.65 -7.02 -7.81
N TYR A 277 16.21 -8.06 -7.17
CA TYR A 277 16.43 -9.33 -7.84
C TYR A 277 15.12 -9.99 -8.28
N CYS A 278 14.13 -10.09 -7.39
CA CYS A 278 12.83 -10.69 -7.71
C CYS A 278 12.07 -9.90 -8.79
N GLU A 279 12.11 -8.56 -8.73
CA GLU A 279 11.54 -7.68 -9.76
C GLU A 279 12.24 -7.86 -11.11
N THR A 280 13.58 -7.95 -11.11
CA THR A 280 14.38 -8.18 -12.33
C THR A 280 14.06 -9.54 -12.94
N VAL A 281 14.05 -10.61 -12.15
CA VAL A 281 13.69 -11.95 -12.66
C VAL A 281 12.26 -11.95 -13.19
N THR A 282 11.32 -11.31 -12.49
CA THR A 282 9.92 -11.19 -12.94
C THR A 282 9.84 -10.45 -14.27
N ALA A 283 10.55 -9.33 -14.43
CA ALA A 283 10.60 -8.57 -15.67
C ALA A 283 11.17 -9.41 -16.83
N LEU A 284 12.32 -10.06 -16.62
CA LEU A 284 12.96 -10.91 -17.64
C LEU A 284 12.10 -12.13 -18.04
N MET A 285 11.30 -12.66 -17.11
CA MET A 285 10.41 -13.79 -17.37
C MET A 285 9.09 -13.41 -18.06
N THR A 286 8.73 -12.13 -18.05
CA THR A 286 7.42 -11.65 -18.55
C THR A 286 7.55 -10.75 -19.78
N LEU A 287 8.66 -10.02 -19.96
CA LEU A 287 8.92 -9.18 -21.13
C LEU A 287 9.03 -10.00 -22.41
N SER A 288 8.47 -9.45 -23.48
CA SER A 288 8.70 -9.93 -24.84
C SER A 288 9.97 -9.31 -25.43
N PRO A 289 10.62 -9.97 -26.41
CA PRO A 289 11.74 -9.37 -27.15
C PRO A 289 11.40 -7.97 -27.67
N GLY A 290 12.37 -7.05 -27.65
CA GLY A 290 12.18 -5.65 -28.00
C GLY A 290 11.54 -4.77 -26.91
N GLY A 291 11.01 -5.36 -25.84
CA GLY A 291 10.39 -4.62 -24.73
C GLY A 291 11.37 -3.84 -23.85
N SER A 292 10.83 -2.98 -22.99
CA SER A 292 11.60 -2.10 -22.09
C SER A 292 11.35 -2.42 -20.62
N PHE A 293 12.38 -2.21 -19.79
CA PHE A 293 12.29 -2.37 -18.34
C PHE A 293 12.76 -1.10 -17.61
N VAL A 294 11.96 -0.62 -16.66
CA VAL A 294 12.34 0.47 -15.75
C VAL A 294 12.39 -0.07 -14.33
N LEU A 295 13.57 -0.05 -13.71
CA LEU A 295 13.82 -0.53 -12.36
C LEU A 295 14.29 0.61 -11.48
N LYS A 296 13.59 0.89 -10.39
CA LYS A 296 14.11 1.74 -9.33
C LYS A 296 15.28 1.06 -8.63
N MET A 297 16.35 1.80 -8.39
CA MET A 297 17.47 1.39 -7.54
C MET A 297 17.93 2.56 -6.66
N PHE A 298 18.94 2.32 -5.82
CA PHE A 298 19.52 3.34 -4.94
C PHE A 298 20.99 3.58 -5.30
N THR A 299 21.89 3.44 -4.32
CA THR A 299 23.30 3.27 -4.65
C THR A 299 23.51 1.98 -5.44
N LEU A 300 24.64 1.90 -6.13
CA LEU A 300 25.00 0.79 -7.00
C LEU A 300 26.41 0.29 -6.62
N PHE A 301 26.76 0.29 -5.34
CA PHE A 301 28.13 0.05 -4.88
C PHE A 301 28.38 -1.42 -4.51
N GLU A 302 27.33 -2.15 -4.16
CA GLU A 302 27.44 -3.51 -3.66
C GLU A 302 27.48 -4.52 -4.80
N HIS A 303 28.17 -5.64 -4.54
CA HIS A 303 28.35 -6.71 -5.52
C HIS A 303 27.03 -7.27 -6.07
N ARG A 304 25.93 -7.19 -5.31
CA ARG A 304 24.59 -7.57 -5.78
C ARG A 304 24.10 -6.65 -6.89
N SER A 305 24.23 -5.34 -6.72
CA SER A 305 23.87 -4.35 -7.74
C SER A 305 24.78 -4.45 -8.95
N VAL A 306 26.10 -4.61 -8.76
CA VAL A 306 27.06 -4.82 -9.85
C VAL A 306 26.64 -6.00 -10.72
N ASN A 307 26.30 -7.14 -10.09
CA ASN A 307 25.84 -8.33 -10.79
C ASN A 307 24.52 -8.11 -11.56
N LEU A 308 23.54 -7.43 -10.96
CA LEU A 308 22.29 -7.11 -11.64
C LEU A 308 22.52 -6.18 -12.83
N LEU A 309 23.33 -5.13 -12.69
CA LEU A 309 23.64 -4.21 -13.78
C LEU A 309 24.41 -4.90 -14.91
N PHE A 310 25.31 -5.84 -14.59
CA PHE A 310 26.00 -6.64 -15.59
C PHE A 310 25.04 -7.56 -16.34
N LEU A 311 24.16 -8.27 -15.62
CA LEU A 311 23.09 -9.10 -16.21
C LEU A 311 22.22 -8.27 -17.16
N LEU A 312 21.75 -7.10 -16.72
CA LEU A 312 20.90 -6.21 -17.52
C LEU A 312 21.63 -5.74 -18.79
N ASN A 313 22.91 -5.37 -18.69
CA ASN A 313 23.72 -5.01 -19.85
C ASN A 313 23.92 -6.17 -20.85
N CYS A 314 23.91 -7.42 -20.37
CA CYS A 314 23.94 -8.60 -21.24
C CYS A 314 22.55 -8.98 -21.80
N SER A 315 21.46 -8.44 -21.24
CA SER A 315 20.08 -8.85 -21.53
C SER A 315 19.31 -7.86 -22.40
N PHE A 316 19.76 -6.62 -22.47
CA PHE A 316 19.11 -5.52 -23.21
C PHE A 316 20.13 -4.86 -24.14
N GLU A 317 19.70 -4.27 -25.25
CA GLU A 317 20.62 -3.57 -26.15
C GLU A 317 21.20 -2.31 -25.51
N GLU A 318 20.37 -1.52 -24.82
CA GLU A 318 20.77 -0.28 -24.16
C GLU A 318 20.38 -0.27 -22.68
N VAL A 319 21.30 0.19 -21.82
CA VAL A 319 21.07 0.36 -20.38
C VAL A 319 21.55 1.73 -19.93
N HIS A 320 20.67 2.45 -19.24
CA HIS A 320 20.94 3.78 -18.70
C HIS A 320 20.64 3.82 -17.21
N VAL A 321 21.31 4.72 -16.49
CA VAL A 321 20.95 5.11 -15.13
C VAL A 321 20.53 6.57 -15.15
N PHE A 322 19.36 6.87 -14.61
CA PHE A 322 18.77 8.20 -14.67
C PHE A 322 18.28 8.64 -13.30
N LYS A 323 18.61 9.89 -12.91
CA LYS A 323 18.05 10.53 -11.72
C LYS A 323 17.15 11.69 -12.16
N PRO A 324 15.82 11.47 -12.29
CA PRO A 324 14.86 12.52 -12.64
C PRO A 324 15.06 13.80 -11.82
N ALA A 325 14.81 14.97 -12.40
CA ALA A 325 14.91 16.24 -11.68
C ALA A 325 13.92 16.31 -10.51
N THR A 326 12.77 15.68 -10.67
CA THR A 326 11.70 15.63 -9.67
C THR A 326 11.92 14.56 -8.60
N SER A 327 12.96 13.71 -8.69
CA SER A 327 13.41 12.90 -7.54
C SER A 327 14.17 13.75 -6.53
N LYS A 328 14.05 13.46 -5.23
CA LYS A 328 14.73 14.25 -4.17
C LYS A 328 16.25 14.20 -4.41
N ALA A 329 16.87 15.35 -4.67
CA ALA A 329 18.26 15.38 -5.12
C ALA A 329 19.27 14.81 -4.09
N GLY A 330 18.99 14.93 -2.78
CA GLY A 330 19.85 14.40 -1.72
C GLY A 330 19.68 12.92 -1.38
N ASN A 331 18.71 12.21 -1.97
CA ASN A 331 18.54 10.77 -1.76
C ASN A 331 19.36 9.94 -2.76
N SER A 332 19.50 8.65 -2.49
CA SER A 332 20.25 7.73 -3.36
C SER A 332 19.41 7.16 -4.50
N GLU A 333 18.12 7.50 -4.60
CA GLU A 333 17.22 6.95 -5.62
C GLU A 333 17.65 7.34 -7.05
N VAL A 334 17.72 6.34 -7.90
CA VAL A 334 17.96 6.40 -9.35
C VAL A 334 17.07 5.38 -10.05
N TYR A 335 16.94 5.48 -11.37
CA TYR A 335 16.20 4.52 -12.19
C TYR A 335 17.12 3.92 -13.24
N VAL A 336 17.20 2.60 -13.29
CA VAL A 336 17.82 1.86 -14.38
C VAL A 336 16.78 1.69 -15.48
N VAL A 337 17.09 2.21 -16.67
CA VAL A 337 16.22 2.15 -17.85
C VAL A 337 16.89 1.24 -18.86
N CYS A 338 16.26 0.10 -19.14
CA CYS A 338 16.74 -0.90 -20.08
C CYS A 338 15.82 -0.92 -21.31
N LEU A 339 16.39 -0.86 -22.50
CA LEU A 339 15.66 -0.79 -23.77
C LEU A 339 16.02 -1.97 -24.66
N HIS A 340 15.06 -2.40 -25.47
CA HIS A 340 15.22 -3.46 -26.46
C HIS A 340 15.71 -4.78 -25.83
N TYR A 341 14.82 -5.42 -25.07
CA TYR A 341 15.08 -6.72 -24.45
C TYR A 341 15.46 -7.77 -25.51
N LEU A 342 16.56 -8.50 -25.31
CA LEU A 342 17.04 -9.51 -26.26
C LEU A 342 16.19 -10.79 -26.26
N GLY A 343 15.31 -10.97 -25.26
CA GLY A 343 14.46 -12.14 -25.10
C GLY A 343 15.00 -13.14 -24.07
N LYS A 344 14.09 -13.88 -23.43
CA LYS A 344 14.40 -14.85 -22.37
C LYS A 344 15.26 -16.01 -22.87
N GLU A 345 15.16 -16.34 -24.15
CA GLU A 345 15.90 -17.39 -24.83
C GLU A 345 17.41 -17.11 -24.81
N ALA A 346 17.80 -15.83 -24.94
CA ALA A 346 19.20 -15.41 -24.90
C ALA A 346 19.86 -15.63 -23.53
N ILE A 347 19.06 -15.69 -22.46
CA ILE A 347 19.53 -15.76 -21.07
C ILE A 347 19.02 -16.99 -20.32
N HIS A 348 18.36 -17.93 -21.00
CA HIS A 348 17.54 -18.97 -20.37
C HIS A 348 18.29 -19.86 -19.37
N LEU A 349 19.58 -20.16 -19.60
CA LEU A 349 20.38 -20.99 -18.69
C LEU A 349 20.67 -20.29 -17.36
N VAL A 350 21.02 -19.00 -17.41
CA VAL A 350 21.23 -18.18 -16.22
C VAL A 350 19.90 -17.93 -15.52
N LEU A 351 18.86 -17.59 -16.29
CA LEU A 351 17.52 -17.29 -15.77
C LEU A 351 16.91 -18.51 -15.07
N SER A 352 17.12 -19.72 -15.58
CA SER A 352 16.69 -20.97 -14.92
C SER A 352 17.34 -21.16 -13.54
N LYS A 353 18.64 -20.84 -13.41
CA LYS A 353 19.32 -20.86 -12.11
C LYS A 353 18.82 -19.75 -11.20
N MET A 354 18.53 -18.57 -11.75
CA MET A 354 17.96 -17.47 -10.98
C MET A 354 16.57 -17.82 -10.41
N MET A 355 15.75 -18.54 -11.17
CA MET A 355 14.45 -19.02 -10.70
C MET A 355 14.54 -20.02 -9.55
N GLN A 356 15.55 -20.90 -9.54
CA GLN A 356 15.79 -21.84 -8.42
C GLN A 356 16.13 -21.11 -7.12
N SER A 357 16.68 -19.91 -7.27
CA SER A 357 17.14 -19.00 -6.21
C SER A 357 16.15 -17.86 -5.94
N PHE A 358 14.90 -17.96 -6.44
CA PHE A 358 13.90 -16.90 -6.33
C PHE A 358 13.25 -16.89 -4.94
N GLY A 359 13.32 -15.76 -4.23
CA GLY A 359 12.72 -15.64 -2.92
C GLY A 359 13.24 -14.47 -2.08
N LYS A 360 12.72 -14.38 -0.86
CA LYS A 360 13.18 -13.44 0.19
C LYS A 360 14.58 -13.76 0.68
N ASP A 361 14.84 -15.04 0.88
CA ASP A 361 16.14 -15.57 1.27
C ASP A 361 17.00 -15.61 0.00
N MET A 362 17.65 -14.49 -0.31
CA MET A 362 18.67 -14.45 -1.36
C MET A 362 19.70 -15.54 -1.08
N VAL A 363 20.17 -16.21 -2.12
CA VAL A 363 21.34 -17.06 -2.00
C VAL A 363 22.47 -16.20 -1.43
N GLU A 364 23.13 -16.67 -0.38
CA GLU A 364 24.33 -16.02 0.18
C GLU A 364 25.45 -15.87 -0.88
N LYS A 365 25.34 -16.63 -1.97
CA LYS A 365 26.26 -16.67 -3.10
C LYS A 365 25.96 -15.59 -4.12
N ALA A 366 27.01 -15.07 -4.74
CA ALA A 366 26.94 -14.09 -5.80
C ALA A 366 26.35 -14.69 -7.09
N LEU A 367 25.53 -13.89 -7.80
CA LEU A 367 25.00 -14.26 -9.11
C LEU A 367 26.14 -14.58 -10.09
N PHE A 368 27.14 -13.70 -10.19
CA PHE A 368 28.39 -13.98 -10.87
C PHE A 368 29.59 -13.72 -9.93
N PRO A 369 30.60 -14.60 -9.92
CA PRO A 369 31.86 -14.33 -9.23
C PRO A 369 32.56 -13.09 -9.79
N GLN A 370 33.22 -12.31 -8.93
CA GLN A 370 33.94 -11.09 -9.35
C GLN A 370 34.85 -11.32 -10.59
N ARG A 371 35.56 -12.44 -10.62
CA ARG A 371 36.54 -12.79 -11.68
C ARG A 371 35.94 -12.98 -13.08
N VAL A 372 34.63 -13.19 -13.20
CA VAL A 372 33.96 -13.40 -14.49
C VAL A 372 33.27 -12.13 -14.99
N ILE A 373 33.30 -11.05 -14.20
CA ILE A 373 32.79 -9.74 -14.61
C ILE A 373 33.94 -9.00 -15.31
N PRO A 374 33.78 -8.57 -16.58
CA PRO A 374 34.83 -7.89 -17.33
C PRO A 374 35.31 -6.60 -16.65
N GLU A 375 36.63 -6.36 -16.67
CA GLU A 375 37.21 -5.12 -16.12
C GLU A 375 36.71 -3.87 -16.86
N SER A 376 36.45 -3.98 -18.16
CA SER A 376 35.87 -2.91 -18.97
C SER A 376 34.47 -2.50 -18.47
N PHE A 377 33.65 -3.48 -18.07
CA PHE A 377 32.36 -3.22 -17.44
C PHE A 377 32.53 -2.57 -16.06
N LEU A 378 33.40 -3.13 -15.21
CA LEU A 378 33.63 -2.60 -13.87
C LEU A 378 34.09 -1.14 -13.91
N LYS A 379 34.95 -0.77 -14.86
CA LYS A 379 35.40 0.62 -15.04
C LYS A 379 34.25 1.56 -15.39
N VAL A 380 33.42 1.21 -16.37
CA VAL A 380 32.24 2.02 -16.76
C VAL A 380 31.24 2.12 -15.60
N HIS A 381 31.08 1.04 -14.84
CA HIS A 381 30.23 0.99 -13.66
C HIS A 381 30.74 1.91 -12.54
N GLU A 382 32.05 1.91 -12.25
CA GLU A 382 32.68 2.84 -11.31
C GLU A 382 32.48 4.31 -11.71
N GLU A 383 32.61 4.63 -13.00
CA GLU A 383 32.33 5.97 -13.53
C GLU A 383 30.87 6.39 -13.30
N CYS A 384 29.92 5.46 -13.53
CA CYS A 384 28.50 5.68 -13.21
C CYS A 384 28.29 5.96 -11.72
N CYS A 385 28.88 5.14 -10.86
CA CYS A 385 28.79 5.27 -9.41
C CYS A 385 29.36 6.59 -8.91
N LEU A 386 30.54 6.99 -9.42
CA LEU A 386 31.18 8.26 -9.10
C LEU A 386 30.32 9.46 -9.55
N PHE A 387 29.69 9.38 -10.73
CA PHE A 387 28.82 10.43 -11.25
C PHE A 387 27.65 10.74 -10.31
N PHE A 388 26.92 9.71 -9.86
CA PHE A 388 25.78 9.91 -8.95
C PHE A 388 26.22 10.21 -7.51
N HIS A 389 27.33 9.62 -7.04
CA HIS A 389 27.93 9.95 -5.75
C HIS A 389 28.24 11.45 -5.66
N ARG A 390 28.88 12.02 -6.69
CA ARG A 390 29.24 13.44 -6.73
C ARG A 390 27.99 14.32 -6.63
N HIS A 391 26.99 14.06 -7.45
CA HIS A 391 25.75 14.85 -7.44
C HIS A 391 25.00 14.79 -6.10
N GLN A 392 24.95 13.61 -5.48
CA GLN A 392 24.28 13.45 -4.19
C GLN A 392 25.06 14.18 -3.08
N THR A 393 26.38 13.99 -3.04
CA THR A 393 27.27 14.62 -2.04
C THR A 393 27.23 16.14 -2.15
N GLU A 394 27.39 16.70 -3.35
CA GLU A 394 27.28 18.14 -3.60
C GLU A 394 25.93 18.69 -3.11
N THR A 395 24.83 17.98 -3.37
CA THR A 395 23.49 18.39 -2.93
C THR A 395 23.34 18.37 -1.41
N ILE A 396 23.83 17.33 -0.73
CA ILE A 396 23.73 17.23 0.73
C ILE A 396 24.55 18.33 1.40
N LEU A 397 25.78 18.55 0.92
CA LEU A 397 26.67 19.60 1.44
C LEU A 397 26.12 21.01 1.17
N GLU A 398 25.56 21.26 -0.02
CA GLU A 398 24.89 22.53 -0.33
C GLU A 398 23.72 22.78 0.63
N ASN A 399 22.88 21.77 0.88
CA ASN A 399 21.76 21.88 1.82
C ASN A 399 22.20 22.11 3.26
N LEU A 400 23.26 21.43 3.72
CA LEU A 400 23.82 21.63 5.05
C LEU A 400 24.31 23.07 5.23
N ARG A 401 25.07 23.60 4.26
CA ARG A 401 25.53 24.99 4.27
C ARG A 401 24.35 25.97 4.31
N LEU A 402 23.35 25.77 3.44
CA LEU A 402 22.17 26.63 3.40
C LEU A 402 21.30 26.54 4.65
N PHE A 403 21.38 25.42 5.39
CA PHE A 403 20.64 25.22 6.64
C PHE A 403 21.25 26.02 7.80
N GLU A 404 22.57 26.21 7.80
CA GLU A 404 23.27 27.07 8.78
C GLU A 404 22.89 28.55 8.62
N GLY A 405 22.67 28.98 7.37
CA GLY A 405 22.16 30.31 7.07
C GLY A 405 22.03 30.53 5.57
N MET A 406 20.89 31.04 5.13
CA MET A 406 20.60 31.38 3.74
C MET A 406 20.41 32.89 3.59
N SER A 407 21.20 33.52 2.73
CA SER A 407 21.05 34.94 2.42
C SER A 407 19.82 35.22 1.56
N GLU A 408 19.32 36.46 1.57
CA GLU A 408 18.21 36.89 0.72
C GLU A 408 18.50 36.68 -0.78
N VAL A 409 19.75 36.87 -1.19
CA VAL A 409 20.20 36.67 -2.58
C VAL A 409 20.11 35.19 -2.98
N GLU A 410 20.51 34.28 -2.10
CA GLU A 410 20.39 32.84 -2.34
C GLU A 410 18.94 32.39 -2.37
N CYS A 411 18.11 32.92 -1.47
CA CYS A 411 16.66 32.67 -1.46
C CYS A 411 16.02 33.14 -2.78
N ALA A 412 16.36 34.33 -3.27
CA ALA A 412 15.89 34.84 -4.56
C ALA A 412 16.39 33.97 -5.73
N LYS A 413 17.66 33.57 -5.73
CA LYS A 413 18.24 32.68 -6.74
C LYS A 413 17.54 31.32 -6.78
N LEU A 414 17.31 30.70 -5.61
CA LEU A 414 16.60 29.42 -5.50
C LEU A 414 15.16 29.52 -6.00
N ASN A 415 14.46 30.60 -5.69
CA ASN A 415 13.12 30.84 -6.22
C ASN A 415 13.14 30.97 -7.76
N ALA A 416 14.09 31.72 -8.32
CA ALA A 416 14.25 31.82 -9.77
C ALA A 416 14.56 30.46 -10.42
N LEU A 417 15.42 29.65 -9.82
CA LEU A 417 15.70 28.27 -10.29
C LEU A 417 14.45 27.40 -10.26
N ARG A 418 13.64 27.50 -9.19
CA ARG A 418 12.39 26.75 -9.04
C ARG A 418 11.34 27.14 -10.08
N ASP A 419 11.23 28.43 -10.39
CA ASP A 419 10.31 28.91 -11.43
C ASP A 419 10.83 28.55 -12.83
N CYS A 420 12.13 28.62 -13.06
CA CYS A 420 12.76 28.18 -14.31
C CYS A 420 12.57 26.67 -14.53
N ALA A 421 12.72 25.86 -13.48
CA ALA A 421 12.54 24.41 -13.56
C ALA A 421 11.11 24.02 -13.98
N VAL A 422 10.09 24.78 -13.57
CA VAL A 422 8.71 24.57 -14.03
C VAL A 422 8.58 24.79 -15.54
N GLU A 423 9.10 25.90 -16.06
CA GLU A 423 9.04 26.19 -17.50
C GLU A 423 9.83 25.17 -18.32
N VAL A 424 11.05 24.85 -17.89
CA VAL A 424 11.88 23.83 -18.56
C VAL A 424 11.17 22.48 -18.56
N PHE A 425 10.55 22.07 -17.45
CA PHE A 425 9.79 20.81 -17.37
C PHE A 425 8.64 20.78 -18.38
N LEU A 426 7.79 21.82 -18.37
CA LEU A 426 6.60 21.88 -19.24
C LEU A 426 6.98 21.92 -20.72
N GLN A 427 7.99 22.70 -21.08
CA GLN A 427 8.41 22.83 -22.48
C GLN A 427 9.15 21.59 -22.96
N ARG A 428 10.08 21.05 -22.16
CA ARG A 428 10.89 19.89 -22.53
C ARG A 428 10.05 18.64 -22.72
N TYR A 429 9.10 18.42 -21.81
CA TYR A 429 8.28 17.21 -21.80
C TYR A 429 6.89 17.41 -22.42
N GLN A 430 6.62 18.61 -22.97
CA GLN A 430 5.38 18.98 -23.66
C GLN A 430 4.10 18.55 -22.93
N VAL A 431 4.07 18.75 -21.60
CA VAL A 431 2.98 18.24 -20.77
C VAL A 431 1.71 19.03 -21.04
N LYS A 432 0.66 18.35 -21.52
CA LYS A 432 -0.62 18.96 -21.92
C LYS A 432 -1.74 18.50 -20.98
N PRO A 433 -2.72 19.36 -20.69
CA PRO A 433 -3.87 18.94 -19.91
C PRO A 433 -4.68 17.86 -20.62
N ILE A 434 -5.24 16.92 -19.83
CA ILE A 434 -6.19 15.91 -20.31
C ILE A 434 -7.57 16.14 -19.70
N ALA A 435 -8.62 15.72 -20.41
CA ALA A 435 -9.97 15.79 -19.87
C ALA A 435 -10.17 14.76 -18.77
N ARG A 436 -11.07 15.04 -17.81
CA ARG A 436 -11.42 14.08 -16.76
C ARG A 436 -12.03 12.77 -17.30
N SER A 437 -12.63 12.82 -18.50
CA SER A 437 -13.11 11.63 -19.20
C SER A 437 -11.98 10.67 -19.62
N ASP A 438 -10.75 11.17 -19.71
CA ASP A 438 -9.55 10.41 -20.10
C ASP A 438 -8.79 9.85 -18.89
N TRP A 439 -9.22 10.17 -17.67
CA TRP A 439 -8.70 9.53 -16.46
C TRP A 439 -9.06 8.04 -16.43
N LEU A 440 -8.23 7.25 -15.75
CA LEU A 440 -8.50 5.85 -15.48
C LEU A 440 -9.74 5.73 -14.58
N VAL A 441 -9.83 6.56 -13.54
CA VAL A 441 -10.96 6.62 -12.62
C VAL A 441 -11.88 7.78 -12.99
N LYS A 442 -12.89 7.50 -13.82
CA LYS A 442 -13.86 8.51 -14.28
C LYS A 442 -14.76 9.02 -13.15
N LYS A 443 -15.24 8.10 -12.31
CA LYS A 443 -16.08 8.38 -11.13
C LYS A 443 -15.55 7.51 -9.99
N PRO A 444 -14.86 8.09 -8.99
CA PRO A 444 -14.44 7.32 -7.83
C PRO A 444 -15.69 6.84 -7.09
N GLN A 445 -15.82 5.53 -6.91
CA GLN A 445 -16.92 4.90 -6.18
C GLN A 445 -16.44 4.24 -4.89
N ALA A 446 -15.20 3.75 -4.89
CA ALA A 446 -14.58 3.04 -3.77
C ALA A 446 -13.16 3.56 -3.52
N GLY A 447 -12.63 3.28 -2.34
CA GLY A 447 -11.28 3.68 -1.96
C GLY A 447 -11.20 5.13 -1.46
N TYR A 448 -10.16 5.36 -0.69
CA TYR A 448 -9.88 6.52 0.17
C TYR A 448 -10.91 7.68 0.17
N SER A 449 -11.97 7.56 0.98
CA SER A 449 -12.58 8.72 1.65
C SER A 449 -11.60 9.18 2.72
N MET A 450 -10.90 10.28 2.47
CA MET A 450 -10.08 10.92 3.50
C MET A 450 -11.04 11.38 4.61
N ASN A 451 -11.18 10.60 5.68
CA ASN A 451 -11.75 11.15 6.89
C ASN A 451 -10.72 12.17 7.42
N SER A 452 -10.87 13.42 6.98
CA SER A 452 -9.97 14.54 7.26
C SER A 452 -9.83 14.82 8.75
N LYS A 453 -10.69 14.22 9.58
CA LYS A 453 -10.62 14.24 11.04
C LYS A 453 -9.30 13.69 11.61
N TRP A 454 -8.67 12.71 10.96
CA TRP A 454 -7.57 11.94 11.60
C TRP A 454 -6.24 11.93 10.81
N TYR A 455 -6.24 12.39 9.55
CA TYR A 455 -5.02 12.43 8.72
C TYR A 455 -3.94 13.44 9.21
N GLY A 456 -4.28 14.28 10.19
CA GLY A 456 -3.36 15.27 10.78
C GLY A 456 -2.41 14.74 11.87
N GLN A 457 -2.45 13.44 12.18
CA GLN A 457 -1.70 12.87 13.31
C GLN A 457 -0.57 11.89 12.96
N ARG A 458 -0.25 11.68 11.67
CA ARG A 458 0.99 10.98 11.31
C ARG A 458 2.20 11.75 11.86
N ASN A 459 2.90 11.14 12.80
CA ASN A 459 4.18 11.59 13.37
C ASN A 459 4.19 13.01 13.96
N LYS A 460 3.34 13.31 14.95
CA LYS A 460 3.57 14.49 15.80
C LYS A 460 4.82 14.38 16.71
N TYR A 461 5.49 13.22 16.75
CA TYR A 461 6.77 13.05 17.42
C TYR A 461 7.92 13.22 16.41
N PHE A 462 8.21 14.47 16.07
CA PHE A 462 9.33 14.85 15.20
C PHE A 462 10.65 14.82 15.98
N CYS A 463 11.26 13.65 16.00
CA CYS A 463 12.56 13.38 16.60
C CYS A 463 13.68 13.31 15.54
N THR A 464 14.94 13.56 15.94
CA THR A 464 16.15 13.30 15.12
C THR A 464 16.31 11.80 14.83
N TYR A 465 17.19 11.41 13.90
CA TYR A 465 17.46 9.97 13.67
C TYR A 465 17.99 9.30 14.94
N ASN A 466 18.89 9.98 15.65
CA ASN A 466 19.47 9.49 16.90
C ASN A 466 18.40 9.34 18.00
N GLU A 467 17.45 10.27 18.11
CA GLU A 467 16.32 10.15 19.03
C GLU A 467 15.39 9.00 18.64
N ARG A 468 15.09 8.78 17.35
CA ARG A 468 14.31 7.61 16.93
C ARG A 468 15.02 6.29 17.27
N LYS A 469 16.34 6.23 17.07
CA LYS A 469 17.15 5.07 17.46
C LYS A 469 17.15 4.84 18.97
N LEU A 470 17.20 5.92 19.75
CA LEU A 470 17.04 5.85 21.19
C LEU A 470 15.64 5.32 21.55
N MET A 471 14.58 5.81 20.91
CA MET A 471 13.20 5.35 21.12
C MET A 471 12.98 3.88 20.72
N GLU A 472 13.61 3.41 19.64
CA GLU A 472 13.64 2.00 19.25
C GLU A 472 14.35 1.13 20.30
N SER A 473 15.36 1.69 21.00
CA SER A 473 16.08 0.98 22.06
C SER A 473 15.37 0.98 23.42
N LEU A 474 14.34 1.81 23.60
CA LEU A 474 13.58 1.84 24.85
C LEU A 474 12.78 0.56 25.03
N SER A 475 12.77 0.06 26.27
CA SER A 475 11.86 -0.99 26.69
C SER A 475 10.41 -0.52 26.60
N TRP A 476 9.47 -1.47 26.57
CA TRP A 476 8.04 -1.15 26.62
C TRP A 476 7.69 -0.35 27.88
N GLU A 477 8.27 -0.75 29.01
CA GLU A 477 8.11 -0.11 30.31
C GLU A 477 8.58 1.34 30.27
N ASP A 478 9.72 1.62 29.64
CA ASP A 478 10.24 2.97 29.48
C ASP A 478 9.37 3.85 28.56
N LYS A 479 8.79 3.27 27.51
CA LYS A 479 7.86 3.99 26.61
C LYS A 479 6.58 4.38 27.35
N VAL A 480 6.04 3.48 28.17
CA VAL A 480 4.86 3.72 29.02
C VAL A 480 5.18 4.76 30.10
N ALA A 481 6.32 4.65 30.78
CA ALA A 481 6.73 5.59 31.84
C ALA A 481 7.00 7.01 31.31
N LYS A 482 7.46 7.14 30.06
CA LYS A 482 7.71 8.43 29.39
C LYS A 482 6.45 9.02 28.73
N GLY A 483 5.29 8.39 28.87
CA GLY A 483 4.03 8.88 28.35
C GLY A 483 3.93 8.89 26.82
N CYS A 484 4.69 8.04 26.14
CA CYS A 484 4.74 8.01 24.67
C CYS A 484 3.42 7.55 24.03
N LEU A 485 2.51 6.97 24.81
CA LEU A 485 1.24 6.40 24.38
C LEU A 485 0.02 7.09 25.02
N ASP A 486 0.24 8.08 25.88
CA ASP A 486 -0.79 8.72 26.72
C ASP A 486 -1.89 9.39 25.88
N VAL A 487 -1.53 9.97 24.72
CA VAL A 487 -2.49 10.60 23.79
C VAL A 487 -3.59 9.62 23.34
N TRP A 488 -3.27 8.33 23.22
CA TRP A 488 -4.25 7.29 22.85
C TRP A 488 -4.91 6.65 24.06
N ALA A 489 -4.19 6.52 25.17
CA ALA A 489 -4.68 5.92 26.42
C ALA A 489 -5.65 6.83 27.18
N ASP A 490 -5.43 8.14 27.18
CA ASP A 490 -6.20 9.11 27.97
C ASP A 490 -7.58 9.42 27.36
N GLN A 491 -7.77 9.12 26.07
CA GLN A 491 -9.03 9.33 25.33
C GLN A 491 -10.13 8.30 25.64
N HIS A 492 -9.90 7.36 26.55
CA HIS A 492 -10.92 6.41 27.02
C HIS A 492 -12.07 7.05 27.84
N SER A 493 -11.87 8.29 28.30
CA SER A 493 -12.69 8.98 29.32
C SER A 493 -13.70 10.00 28.75
N LEU A 494 -13.82 10.12 27.42
CA LEU A 494 -14.83 10.98 26.79
C LEU A 494 -16.11 10.16 26.57
N ASP A 495 -17.22 10.61 27.16
CA ASP A 495 -18.56 10.01 27.10
C ASP A 495 -18.89 9.34 25.75
N ASN A 496 -19.33 8.08 25.82
CA ASN A 496 -19.81 7.21 24.74
C ASN A 496 -19.15 7.39 23.37
N VAL A 497 -17.96 6.81 23.24
CA VAL A 497 -17.34 6.57 21.93
C VAL A 497 -18.20 5.56 21.15
N GLY A 498 -19.19 6.07 20.39
CA GLY A 498 -20.17 5.29 19.62
C GLY A 498 -21.53 5.97 19.44
N LYS A 499 -21.96 6.82 20.38
CA LYS A 499 -23.31 7.44 20.41
C LYS A 499 -23.64 8.32 19.19
N GLY A 500 -22.63 8.79 18.46
CA GLY A 500 -22.78 9.56 17.22
C GLY A 500 -22.50 8.81 15.91
N SER A 501 -22.06 7.54 15.99
CA SER A 501 -21.69 6.76 14.79
C SER A 501 -22.83 5.80 14.43
N ILE A 502 -23.80 6.34 13.69
CA ILE A 502 -25.01 5.63 13.30
C ILE A 502 -24.96 5.32 11.82
N LEU A 503 -24.96 4.03 11.49
CA LEU A 503 -25.02 3.55 10.12
C LEU A 503 -26.48 3.30 9.72
N LYS A 504 -27.15 4.36 9.24
CA LYS A 504 -28.51 4.27 8.69
C LYS A 504 -28.50 3.62 7.30
N GLY A 505 -29.48 2.77 7.01
CA GLY A 505 -29.58 2.09 5.72
C GLY A 505 -30.88 2.39 4.97
N ALA A 506 -30.78 2.79 3.70
CA ALA A 506 -31.82 2.49 2.71
C ALA A 506 -31.73 1.00 2.33
N PRO A 507 -32.80 0.35 1.84
CA PRO A 507 -32.71 -1.03 1.38
C PRO A 507 -31.74 -1.12 0.19
N TYR A 508 -30.49 -1.50 0.44
CA TYR A 508 -29.58 -1.86 -0.63
C TYR A 508 -30.09 -3.15 -1.27
N THR A 509 -30.24 -3.15 -2.59
CA THR A 509 -30.30 -4.42 -3.32
C THR A 509 -28.95 -5.09 -3.15
N LEU A 510 -28.89 -6.09 -2.27
CA LEU A 510 -27.74 -6.98 -2.12
C LEU A 510 -27.48 -7.65 -3.47
N ASP A 511 -26.49 -7.17 -4.22
CA ASP A 511 -26.03 -7.84 -5.44
C ASP A 511 -25.08 -9.00 -5.10
N TRP A 512 -25.62 -9.98 -4.38
CA TRP A 512 -24.91 -11.17 -3.91
C TRP A 512 -24.36 -12.02 -5.06
N ARG A 513 -24.80 -11.79 -6.30
CA ARG A 513 -24.30 -12.51 -7.49
C ARG A 513 -22.84 -12.21 -7.79
N GLN A 514 -22.33 -11.09 -7.30
CA GLN A 514 -20.92 -10.71 -7.42
C GLN A 514 -20.07 -11.26 -6.27
N TRP A 515 -20.68 -11.89 -5.26
CA TRP A 515 -19.97 -12.42 -4.11
C TRP A 515 -19.26 -13.73 -4.47
N TYR A 516 -18.08 -13.92 -3.88
CA TYR A 516 -17.28 -15.11 -4.07
C TYR A 516 -16.49 -15.39 -2.79
N ILE A 517 -16.28 -16.66 -2.48
CA ILE A 517 -15.47 -17.09 -1.34
C ILE A 517 -14.00 -17.04 -1.76
N LEU A 518 -13.23 -16.18 -1.10
CA LEU A 518 -11.78 -16.14 -1.26
C LEU A 518 -11.12 -16.84 -0.07
N GLU A 519 -10.35 -17.87 -0.39
CA GLU A 519 -9.53 -18.61 0.57
C GLU A 519 -8.06 -18.22 0.42
N GLY A 520 -7.34 -18.23 1.53
CA GLY A 520 -5.89 -18.07 1.55
C GLY A 520 -5.33 -18.63 2.85
N ARG A 521 -4.02 -18.53 3.04
CA ARG A 521 -3.38 -18.97 4.30
C ARG A 521 -4.05 -18.35 5.53
N ARG A 522 -4.11 -19.14 6.61
CA ARG A 522 -4.50 -18.66 7.94
C ARG A 522 -3.64 -17.47 8.32
N LEU A 523 -4.29 -16.41 8.78
CA LEU A 523 -3.61 -15.21 9.26
C LEU A 523 -2.75 -15.61 10.47
N PRO A 524 -1.46 -15.24 10.50
CA PRO A 524 -0.62 -15.41 11.69
C PRO A 524 -0.88 -14.31 12.74
N ARG A 525 -1.31 -13.13 12.28
CA ARG A 525 -1.67 -11.93 13.04
C ARG A 525 -2.37 -10.94 12.11
N VAL A 526 -3.08 -9.97 12.68
CA VAL A 526 -3.67 -8.83 11.98
C VAL A 526 -2.81 -7.60 12.26
N THR A 527 -2.03 -7.19 11.27
CA THR A 527 -1.10 -6.05 11.32
C THR A 527 -1.62 -4.83 10.56
N CYS A 528 -2.46 -5.05 9.54
CA CYS A 528 -3.05 -4.03 8.70
C CYS A 528 -4.56 -4.23 8.61
N SER A 529 -5.31 -3.14 8.53
CA SER A 529 -6.73 -3.19 8.21
C SER A 529 -7.13 -1.89 7.50
N PRO A 530 -7.89 -1.95 6.38
CA PRO A 530 -8.49 -0.76 5.79
C PRO A 530 -9.62 -0.18 6.66
N PHE A 531 -10.04 -0.91 7.70
CA PHE A 531 -11.17 -0.59 8.57
C PHE A 531 -10.77 -0.01 9.92
N CYS A 532 -9.48 0.25 10.16
CA CYS A 532 -8.98 0.75 11.43
C CYS A 532 -7.86 1.79 11.22
N GLU A 533 -7.69 2.72 12.16
CA GLU A 533 -6.52 3.58 12.21
C GLU A 533 -5.24 2.74 12.38
N GLY A 534 -4.31 2.83 11.41
CA GLY A 534 -3.12 1.98 11.37
C GLY A 534 -2.16 2.18 12.54
N GLU A 535 -2.00 3.42 13.05
CA GLU A 535 -1.15 3.69 14.21
C GLU A 535 -1.77 3.12 15.51
N ALA A 536 -3.08 3.25 15.69
CA ALA A 536 -3.78 2.68 16.84
C ALA A 536 -3.66 1.14 16.86
N LEU A 537 -3.88 0.48 15.71
CA LEU A 537 -3.71 -0.97 15.59
C LEU A 537 -2.27 -1.42 15.83
N LYS A 538 -1.29 -0.67 15.32
CA LYS A 538 0.14 -0.95 15.55
C LYS A 538 0.50 -0.85 17.04
N SER A 539 0.13 0.25 17.70
CA SER A 539 0.39 0.45 19.13
C SER A 539 -0.29 -0.61 19.98
N LEU A 540 -1.52 -0.99 19.64
CA LEU A 540 -2.24 -2.09 20.29
C LEU A 540 -1.53 -3.44 20.12
N ASN A 541 -1.06 -3.76 18.92
CA ASN A 541 -0.31 -4.99 18.66
C ASN A 541 1.00 -5.04 19.45
N GLU A 542 1.74 -3.93 19.53
CA GLU A 542 2.96 -3.83 20.34
C GLU A 542 2.64 -4.06 21.83
N ALA A 543 1.58 -3.43 22.34
CA ALA A 543 1.12 -3.60 23.71
C ALA A 543 0.75 -5.06 24.01
N LEU A 544 -0.04 -5.68 23.15
CA LEU A 544 -0.46 -7.08 23.29
C LEU A 544 0.72 -8.04 23.25
N GLU A 545 1.67 -7.88 22.31
CA GLU A 545 2.82 -8.78 22.19
C GLU A 545 3.71 -8.73 23.45
N LYS A 546 3.93 -7.53 24.01
CA LYS A 546 4.75 -7.35 25.22
C LYS A 546 4.06 -7.88 26.48
N SER A 547 2.76 -7.62 26.65
CA SER A 547 1.99 -8.19 27.75
C SER A 547 1.87 -9.72 27.65
N LEU A 548 1.73 -10.29 26.45
CA LEU A 548 1.71 -11.75 26.22
C LEU A 548 3.04 -12.43 26.53
N ILE A 549 4.18 -11.78 26.28
CA ILE A 549 5.50 -12.31 26.66
C ILE A 549 5.67 -12.29 28.19
N ALA A 550 5.21 -11.24 28.87
CA ALA A 550 5.18 -11.20 30.34
C ALA A 550 4.29 -12.30 30.95
N LEU A 551 3.24 -12.72 30.23
CA LEU A 551 2.32 -13.82 30.58
C LEU A 551 2.92 -15.22 30.40
N ALA A 552 3.94 -15.40 29.57
CA ALA A 552 4.60 -16.71 29.37
C ALA A 552 5.59 -17.06 30.51
N GLY A 553 5.99 -16.08 31.33
CA GLY A 553 6.95 -16.26 32.43
C GLY A 553 6.32 -16.45 33.82
N VAL A 554 5.05 -16.09 34.02
CA VAL A 554 4.32 -16.19 35.30
C VAL A 554 2.83 -16.38 34.97
N GLY A 555 2.07 -17.12 35.79
CA GLY A 555 0.63 -17.40 35.61
C GLY A 555 -0.29 -16.17 35.71
N THR A 556 -0.02 -15.15 34.91
CA THR A 556 -0.50 -13.77 35.04
C THR A 556 -1.80 -13.52 34.26
N VAL A 557 -2.34 -14.53 33.55
CA VAL A 557 -3.64 -14.40 32.87
C VAL A 557 -4.66 -13.97 33.91
N THR A 558 -4.70 -14.62 35.07
CA THR A 558 -5.59 -14.27 36.20
C THR A 558 -5.37 -12.87 36.78
N ARG A 559 -4.20 -12.23 36.62
CA ARG A 559 -3.88 -10.93 37.24
C ARG A 559 -4.36 -9.74 36.40
N LEU A 560 -4.34 -9.83 35.07
CA LEU A 560 -5.03 -8.90 34.17
C LEU A 560 -6.56 -9.00 34.33
N MET A 561 -7.06 -10.13 34.82
CA MET A 561 -8.49 -10.42 34.94
C MET A 561 -9.16 -9.82 36.19
N GLU A 562 -8.38 -9.36 37.17
CA GLU A 562 -8.87 -8.99 38.51
C GLU A 562 -8.68 -7.51 38.88
N GLN A 563 -8.00 -6.70 38.06
CA GLN A 563 -7.63 -5.33 38.45
C GLN A 563 -8.55 -4.26 37.86
N GLU A 564 -9.18 -3.48 38.75
CA GLU A 564 -10.13 -2.43 38.42
C GLU A 564 -9.46 -1.12 37.98
N CYS A 565 -9.89 -0.57 36.84
CA CYS A 565 -9.54 0.78 36.37
C CYS A 565 -10.27 1.84 37.23
N PRO A 566 -9.57 2.82 37.83
CA PRO A 566 -10.20 3.83 38.70
C PRO A 566 -10.91 4.94 37.90
N SER A 567 -10.65 5.02 36.60
CA SER A 567 -11.21 6.04 35.67
C SER A 567 -12.35 5.50 34.81
N CYS A 568 -12.54 4.18 34.77
CA CYS A 568 -13.63 3.51 34.05
C CYS A 568 -14.72 3.11 35.03
N PHE A 569 -15.96 3.53 34.76
CA PHE A 569 -17.12 3.02 35.48
C PHE A 569 -17.62 1.74 34.81
N ASP A 570 -18.09 0.76 35.59
CA ASP A 570 -18.94 -0.33 35.08
C ASP A 570 -20.36 0.22 34.86
N PRO A 571 -20.79 0.52 33.64
CA PRO A 571 -22.19 0.80 33.40
C PRO A 571 -22.96 -0.52 33.62
N PRO A 572 -24.10 -0.50 34.31
CA PRO A 572 -24.97 -1.68 34.40
C PRO A 572 -25.36 -2.14 33.00
N GLY A 573 -25.64 -3.44 32.82
CA GLY A 573 -26.02 -3.99 31.52
C GLY A 573 -27.22 -3.30 30.85
N SER A 574 -28.04 -2.61 31.65
CA SER A 574 -29.11 -1.70 31.22
C SER A 574 -28.65 -0.54 30.32
N PHE A 575 -27.36 -0.24 30.26
CA PHE A 575 -26.81 0.83 29.42
C PHE A 575 -26.90 0.53 27.93
N ILE A 576 -26.53 -0.67 27.51
CA ILE A 576 -26.65 -1.10 26.11
C ILE A 576 -28.13 -1.11 25.70
N PHE A 577 -29.00 -1.57 26.59
CA PHE A 577 -30.44 -1.58 26.35
C PHE A 577 -31.04 -0.16 26.34
N ALA A 578 -30.50 0.78 27.11
CA ALA A 578 -30.89 2.19 27.06
C ALA A 578 -30.48 2.83 25.73
N GLU A 579 -29.25 2.61 25.26
CA GLU A 579 -28.81 3.08 23.94
C GLU A 579 -29.64 2.44 22.81
N LEU A 580 -29.94 1.15 22.92
CA LEU A 580 -30.81 0.45 21.98
C LEU A 580 -32.23 1.05 21.97
N ALA A 581 -32.80 1.30 23.16
CA ALA A 581 -34.13 1.89 23.30
C ALA A 581 -34.18 3.34 22.75
N ASP A 582 -33.13 4.13 22.96
CA ASP A 582 -33.03 5.48 22.41
C ASP A 582 -32.94 5.43 20.87
N LEU A 583 -32.12 4.53 20.32
CA LEU A 583 -32.05 4.30 18.85
C LEU A 583 -33.40 3.84 18.27
N MET A 584 -34.15 3.01 18.99
CA MET A 584 -35.47 2.56 18.56
C MET A 584 -36.49 3.70 18.53
N LYS A 585 -36.51 4.55 19.56
CA LYS A 585 -37.38 5.74 19.61
C LYS A 585 -37.09 6.72 18.47
N GLU A 586 -35.82 7.03 18.22
CA GLU A 586 -35.41 7.90 17.11
C GLU A 586 -35.89 7.39 15.74
N LEU A 587 -36.04 6.07 15.58
CA LEU A 587 -36.50 5.47 14.33
C LEU A 587 -38.03 5.44 14.21
N GLU A 588 -38.77 5.29 15.32
CA GLU A 588 -40.24 5.34 15.33
C GLU A 588 -40.78 6.71 14.93
N GLU A 589 -40.16 7.80 15.42
CA GLU A 589 -40.51 9.19 15.08
C GLU A 589 -40.38 9.51 13.57
N ASP A 590 -39.52 8.77 12.86
CA ASP A 590 -39.15 9.00 11.46
C ASP A 590 -39.99 8.13 10.48
N SER A 591 -40.76 7.14 10.96
CA SER A 591 -41.49 6.17 10.10
C SER A 591 -43.00 6.37 9.96
N GLY A 592 -43.69 7.04 10.88
CA GLY A 592 -45.15 7.29 10.78
C GLY A 592 -46.05 6.06 10.58
N GLU A 593 -45.52 4.84 10.67
CA GLU A 593 -46.24 3.57 10.50
C GLU A 593 -46.56 2.98 11.88
N ASP A 594 -47.87 2.85 12.18
CA ASP A 594 -48.38 2.10 13.33
C ASP A 594 -48.09 0.59 13.12
N SER A 595 -47.12 0.04 13.84
CA SER A 595 -46.93 -1.43 13.91
C SER A 595 -47.53 -2.00 15.21
N PRO A 596 -48.30 -3.11 15.19
CA PRO A 596 -49.13 -3.51 16.33
C PRO A 596 -48.41 -4.42 17.35
N SER A 597 -47.13 -4.73 17.15
CA SER A 597 -46.39 -5.71 17.96
C SER A 597 -45.11 -5.10 18.53
N GLN A 598 -44.93 -5.25 19.84
CA GLN A 598 -43.72 -4.84 20.55
C GLN A 598 -42.49 -5.55 19.95
N PRO A 599 -41.48 -4.82 19.47
CA PRO A 599 -40.28 -5.40 18.85
C PRO A 599 -39.49 -6.23 19.86
N LYS A 600 -39.01 -7.40 19.43
CA LYS A 600 -38.16 -8.28 20.26
C LYS A 600 -36.70 -7.93 20.09
N CYS A 601 -35.92 -8.10 21.15
CA CYS A 601 -34.46 -7.95 21.11
C CYS A 601 -33.79 -9.29 21.33
N PHE A 602 -33.05 -9.77 20.33
CA PHE A 602 -32.26 -10.99 20.44
C PHE A 602 -30.84 -10.66 20.89
N VAL A 603 -30.33 -11.40 21.87
CA VAL A 603 -28.96 -11.23 22.39
C VAL A 603 -28.19 -12.53 22.21
N VAL A 604 -27.01 -12.43 21.60
CA VAL A 604 -26.12 -13.59 21.36
C VAL A 604 -24.99 -13.60 22.40
N GLY A 605 -24.80 -14.71 23.11
CA GLY A 605 -23.51 -15.03 23.76
C GLY A 605 -23.04 -14.12 24.91
N PHE A 606 -23.95 -13.43 25.61
CA PHE A 606 -23.63 -12.59 26.78
C PHE A 606 -24.22 -13.15 28.09
N PRO A 607 -23.44 -13.85 28.94
CA PRO A 607 -23.94 -14.37 30.22
C PRO A 607 -24.14 -13.27 31.29
N SER A 608 -23.32 -12.21 31.29
CA SER A 608 -23.25 -11.21 32.36
C SER A 608 -24.32 -10.11 32.32
N PHE A 609 -25.19 -10.11 31.31
CA PHE A 609 -26.30 -9.15 31.17
C PHE A 609 -27.63 -9.70 31.72
N CYS A 610 -27.64 -10.92 32.25
CA CYS A 610 -28.85 -11.70 32.53
C CYS A 610 -29.54 -11.43 33.89
N ASP A 611 -29.05 -10.51 34.71
CA ASP A 611 -29.65 -10.29 36.05
C ASP A 611 -30.80 -9.26 36.07
N GLY A 612 -31.30 -8.82 34.92
CA GLY A 612 -32.39 -7.84 34.82
C GLY A 612 -33.63 -8.37 34.09
N GLU A 613 -34.63 -8.81 34.84
CA GLU A 613 -36.00 -8.99 34.32
C GLU A 613 -36.48 -7.69 33.66
N SER A 614 -36.94 -7.78 32.40
CA SER A 614 -37.74 -6.79 31.67
C SER A 614 -37.50 -5.32 32.06
N GLN A 615 -36.39 -4.72 31.61
CA GLN A 615 -36.22 -3.26 31.72
C GLN A 615 -36.61 -2.58 30.41
N ASN A 616 -37.50 -1.58 30.50
CA ASN A 616 -37.89 -0.64 29.44
C ASN A 616 -38.63 -1.22 28.22
N ASN A 617 -39.80 -1.86 28.40
CA ASN A 617 -40.73 -2.19 27.30
C ASN A 617 -40.10 -2.98 26.11
N LEU A 618 -39.12 -3.85 26.34
CA LEU A 618 -38.49 -4.70 25.33
C LEU A 618 -38.50 -6.17 25.76
N ASP A 619 -39.02 -7.06 24.90
CA ASP A 619 -38.96 -8.52 25.09
C ASP A 619 -37.58 -9.04 24.67
N VAL A 620 -36.72 -9.34 25.64
CA VAL A 620 -35.34 -9.76 25.42
C VAL A 620 -35.26 -11.29 25.38
N LYS A 621 -34.75 -11.84 24.27
CA LYS A 621 -34.54 -13.28 24.08
C LYS A 621 -33.05 -13.60 23.98
N LEU A 622 -32.58 -14.42 24.91
CA LEU A 622 -31.23 -14.96 24.87
C LEU A 622 -31.19 -16.18 23.95
N LEU A 623 -30.21 -16.22 23.04
CA LEU A 623 -29.93 -17.42 22.27
C LEU A 623 -29.00 -18.36 23.05
N GLU A 624 -29.49 -19.56 23.32
CA GLU A 624 -28.69 -20.65 23.87
C GLU A 624 -27.70 -21.16 22.80
N GLY A 625 -26.41 -20.94 23.05
CA GLY A 625 -25.33 -21.35 22.16
C GLY A 625 -24.01 -21.47 22.92
N ALA A 626 -23.01 -22.12 22.33
CA ALA A 626 -21.67 -22.08 22.89
C ALA A 626 -21.23 -20.61 22.98
N PRO A 627 -20.75 -20.12 24.14
CA PRO A 627 -20.36 -18.73 24.26
C PRO A 627 -19.34 -18.43 23.17
N LEU A 628 -19.56 -17.34 22.42
CA LEU A 628 -18.48 -16.75 21.63
C LEU A 628 -17.32 -16.61 22.60
N SER A 629 -16.16 -17.18 22.29
CA SER A 629 -15.01 -17.14 23.19
C SER A 629 -14.64 -15.68 23.42
N THR A 630 -15.20 -15.09 24.47
CA THR A 630 -15.04 -13.68 24.80
C THR A 630 -13.62 -13.51 25.28
N PHE A 631 -12.86 -12.75 24.49
CA PHE A 631 -11.57 -12.18 24.85
C PHE A 631 -10.48 -13.21 25.23
N ARG A 632 -9.72 -13.66 24.23
CA ARG A 632 -8.32 -14.03 24.40
C ARG A 632 -7.50 -12.90 23.79
N CYS A 633 -6.66 -12.22 24.59
CA CYS A 633 -5.65 -11.30 24.05
C CYS A 633 -4.88 -12.04 22.95
N SER A 634 -5.08 -11.64 21.70
CA SER A 634 -4.52 -12.30 20.54
C SER A 634 -4.21 -11.25 19.49
N LEU A 635 -3.06 -11.40 18.85
CA LEU A 635 -2.68 -10.59 17.70
C LEU A 635 -3.57 -10.87 16.48
N LEU A 636 -4.45 -11.86 16.54
CA LEU A 636 -5.45 -12.13 15.52
C LEU A 636 -6.68 -11.22 15.63
N HIS A 637 -6.95 -10.59 16.78
CA HIS A 637 -8.18 -9.84 17.01
C HIS A 637 -9.44 -10.65 16.64
N ASP A 638 -10.11 -10.30 15.55
CA ASP A 638 -11.28 -10.96 14.97
C ASP A 638 -10.95 -11.96 13.83
N GLY A 639 -9.68 -12.16 13.53
CA GLY A 639 -9.15 -13.01 12.45
C GLY A 639 -8.96 -14.48 12.78
N GLU A 640 -9.37 -14.93 13.96
CA GLU A 640 -9.34 -16.34 14.33
C GLU A 640 -10.46 -17.12 13.60
N PRO A 641 -10.14 -18.14 12.77
CA PRO A 641 -11.14 -18.80 11.93
C PRO A 641 -12.24 -19.51 12.73
N LYS A 642 -11.93 -20.02 13.94
CA LYS A 642 -12.96 -20.58 14.82
C LYS A 642 -13.95 -19.51 15.30
N TYR A 643 -13.46 -18.34 15.68
CA TYR A 643 -14.31 -17.22 16.10
C TYR A 643 -15.23 -16.78 14.96
N GLN A 644 -14.67 -16.58 13.77
CA GLN A 644 -15.42 -16.17 12.57
C GLN A 644 -16.52 -17.19 12.21
N GLN A 645 -16.22 -18.49 12.27
CA GLN A 645 -17.19 -19.55 12.00
C GLN A 645 -18.31 -19.58 13.04
N GLN A 646 -17.99 -19.46 14.33
CA GLN A 646 -18.98 -19.43 15.40
C GLN A 646 -19.88 -18.19 15.29
N PHE A 647 -19.30 -17.03 14.98
CA PHE A 647 -20.05 -15.79 14.79
C PHE A 647 -21.07 -15.92 13.65
N LEU A 648 -20.65 -16.42 12.49
CA LEU A 648 -21.55 -16.69 11.36
C LEU A 648 -22.61 -17.76 11.73
N GLY A 649 -22.20 -18.81 12.45
CA GLY A 649 -23.11 -19.85 12.94
C GLY A 649 -24.26 -19.29 13.79
N HIS A 650 -23.96 -18.37 14.71
CA HIS A 650 -24.99 -17.70 15.52
C HIS A 650 -25.93 -16.86 14.65
N LEU A 651 -25.40 -16.06 13.71
CA LEU A 651 -26.25 -15.30 12.79
C LEU A 651 -27.22 -16.19 12.01
N LEU A 652 -26.75 -17.33 11.50
CA LEU A 652 -27.58 -18.31 10.79
C LEU A 652 -28.66 -18.96 11.68
N GLN A 653 -28.45 -19.06 12.98
CA GLN A 653 -29.46 -19.52 13.94
C GLN A 653 -30.49 -18.42 14.27
N VAL A 654 -30.08 -17.15 14.27
CA VAL A 654 -30.93 -16.00 14.60
C VAL A 654 -31.84 -15.60 13.43
N PHE A 655 -31.33 -15.56 12.20
CA PHE A 655 -32.08 -15.04 11.05
C PHE A 655 -33.46 -15.67 10.83
N PRO A 656 -33.66 -17.00 11.00
CA PRO A 656 -34.99 -17.62 10.88
C PRO A 656 -35.98 -17.22 12.00
N GLN A 657 -35.50 -16.68 13.12
CA GLN A 657 -36.30 -16.33 14.29
C GLN A 657 -36.71 -14.84 14.32
N LEU A 658 -36.00 -13.99 13.58
CA LEU A 658 -36.25 -12.54 13.53
C LEU A 658 -37.52 -12.21 12.73
N GLN A 659 -38.36 -11.37 13.31
CA GLN A 659 -39.51 -10.76 12.66
C GLN A 659 -39.20 -9.32 12.24
N LYS A 660 -39.98 -8.77 11.30
CA LYS A 660 -39.79 -7.40 10.83
C LYS A 660 -39.95 -6.42 12.00
N GLY A 661 -38.96 -5.55 12.21
CA GLY A 661 -38.92 -4.61 13.33
C GLY A 661 -38.05 -5.05 14.52
N ASP A 662 -37.68 -6.32 14.60
CA ASP A 662 -36.86 -6.84 15.71
C ASP A 662 -35.45 -6.22 15.73
N ALA A 663 -34.84 -6.28 16.92
CA ALA A 663 -33.47 -5.84 17.18
C ALA A 663 -32.55 -7.03 17.51
N LEU A 664 -31.25 -6.84 17.29
CA LEU A 664 -30.21 -7.84 17.54
C LEU A 664 -28.99 -7.17 18.16
N VAL A 665 -28.50 -7.72 19.28
CA VAL A 665 -27.28 -7.30 19.97
C VAL A 665 -26.22 -8.40 19.86
N LEU A 666 -25.06 -8.04 19.31
CA LEU A 666 -23.97 -8.98 19.02
C LEU A 666 -22.67 -8.56 19.72
N PRO A 667 -22.06 -9.43 20.55
CA PRO A 667 -20.70 -9.21 21.05
C PRO A 667 -19.69 -9.34 19.90
N ILE A 668 -18.84 -8.34 19.76
CA ILE A 668 -17.74 -8.33 18.78
C ILE A 668 -16.40 -8.05 19.45
N LEU A 669 -15.36 -8.73 18.98
CA LEU A 669 -13.98 -8.45 19.38
C LEU A 669 -13.45 -7.20 18.66
N SER A 670 -13.64 -7.18 17.35
CA SER A 670 -13.40 -6.08 16.43
C SER A 670 -14.03 -6.42 15.08
N CYS A 671 -13.85 -5.55 14.08
CA CYS A 671 -14.19 -5.79 12.69
C CYS A 671 -13.00 -5.36 11.81
N CYS A 672 -11.79 -5.78 12.19
CA CYS A 672 -10.54 -5.46 11.50
C CYS A 672 -10.35 -6.30 10.23
N THR A 673 -10.91 -7.51 10.18
CA THR A 673 -10.83 -8.37 8.99
C THR A 673 -11.92 -8.07 7.98
N ARG A 674 -11.62 -8.25 6.69
CA ARG A 674 -12.60 -8.12 5.61
C ARG A 674 -13.71 -9.16 5.66
N PHE A 675 -13.45 -10.31 6.30
CA PHE A 675 -14.50 -11.27 6.62
C PHE A 675 -15.55 -10.66 7.57
N MET A 676 -15.12 -10.10 8.70
CA MET A 676 -16.03 -9.48 9.67
C MET A 676 -16.70 -8.22 9.12
N ALA A 677 -15.97 -7.38 8.39
CA ALA A 677 -16.56 -6.25 7.67
C ALA A 677 -17.65 -6.70 6.68
N GLY A 678 -17.45 -7.84 6.00
CA GLY A 678 -18.46 -8.50 5.17
C GLY A 678 -19.73 -8.85 5.94
N LEU A 679 -19.60 -9.38 7.16
CA LEU A 679 -20.76 -9.69 7.99
C LEU A 679 -21.50 -8.44 8.47
N VAL A 680 -20.76 -7.38 8.84
CA VAL A 680 -21.38 -6.08 9.17
C VAL A 680 -22.12 -5.50 7.97
N PHE A 681 -21.60 -5.66 6.75
CA PHE A 681 -22.32 -5.26 5.53
C PHE A 681 -23.63 -6.03 5.32
N VAL A 682 -23.65 -7.35 5.58
CA VAL A 682 -24.88 -8.15 5.54
C VAL A 682 -25.90 -7.62 6.55
N LEU A 683 -25.47 -7.36 7.78
CA LEU A 683 -26.32 -6.81 8.84
C LEU A 683 -26.85 -5.42 8.46
N HIS A 684 -26.00 -4.53 7.95
CA HIS A 684 -26.42 -3.21 7.46
C HIS A 684 -27.49 -3.30 6.38
N SER A 685 -27.45 -4.34 5.56
CA SER A 685 -28.41 -4.54 4.47
C SER A 685 -29.75 -5.09 4.92
N CYS A 686 -29.81 -5.83 6.05
CA CYS A 686 -31.05 -6.45 6.55
C CYS A 686 -31.62 -5.77 7.80
N PHE A 687 -30.98 -4.74 8.35
CA PHE A 687 -31.51 -3.90 9.43
C PHE A 687 -31.69 -2.45 8.97
N ARG A 688 -32.56 -1.71 9.65
CA ARG A 688 -32.79 -0.28 9.36
C ARG A 688 -31.59 0.57 9.77
N CYS A 689 -30.94 0.19 10.85
CA CYS A 689 -29.88 0.98 11.47
C CYS A 689 -28.91 0.08 12.23
N LEU A 690 -27.61 0.39 12.14
CA LEU A 690 -26.56 -0.17 12.98
C LEU A 690 -25.93 0.92 13.84
N SER A 691 -25.56 0.58 15.06
CA SER A 691 -24.74 1.38 15.96
C SER A 691 -23.81 0.44 16.75
N PHE A 692 -22.93 0.99 17.58
CA PHE A 692 -22.12 0.18 18.49
C PHE A 692 -21.98 0.82 19.86
N ALA A 693 -21.84 -0.03 20.87
CA ALA A 693 -21.55 0.34 22.24
C ALA A 693 -20.22 -0.26 22.68
N CYS A 694 -19.37 0.57 23.27
CA CYS A 694 -18.10 0.16 23.88
C CYS A 694 -18.16 0.39 25.40
N PRO A 695 -19.00 -0.36 26.15
CA PRO A 695 -19.24 -0.07 27.57
C PRO A 695 -17.95 -0.20 28.36
N THR A 696 -17.47 0.86 29.02
CA THR A 696 -16.31 0.80 29.89
C THR A 696 -16.52 -0.24 30.99
N SER A 697 -15.50 -0.96 31.43
CA SER A 697 -15.65 -1.85 32.57
C SER A 697 -14.41 -1.80 33.42
N SER A 698 -14.59 -1.89 34.74
CA SER A 698 -13.51 -2.07 35.69
C SER A 698 -12.84 -3.43 35.49
N ARG A 699 -13.55 -4.44 34.96
CA ARG A 699 -13.03 -5.80 34.72
C ARG A 699 -12.58 -5.97 33.27
N PRO A 700 -11.28 -6.21 33.00
CA PRO A 700 -10.73 -6.29 31.65
C PRO A 700 -11.28 -7.42 30.75
N LEU A 701 -12.04 -8.37 31.31
CA LEU A 701 -12.56 -9.55 30.60
C LEU A 701 -14.05 -9.55 30.27
N GLY A 702 -14.83 -8.60 30.78
CA GLY A 702 -16.29 -8.71 30.76
C GLY A 702 -16.97 -8.07 29.55
N THR A 703 -16.25 -7.30 28.75
CA THR A 703 -16.89 -6.35 27.83
C THR A 703 -16.27 -6.40 26.43
N SER A 704 -16.83 -7.27 25.61
CA SER A 704 -16.77 -7.10 24.15
C SER A 704 -17.52 -5.81 23.79
N ALA A 705 -17.09 -5.12 22.73
CA ALA A 705 -17.96 -4.13 22.11
C ALA A 705 -19.24 -4.84 21.65
N ALA A 706 -20.37 -4.13 21.67
CA ALA A 706 -21.63 -4.67 21.23
C ALA A 706 -22.07 -3.95 19.96
N LEU A 707 -22.32 -4.71 18.89
CA LEU A 707 -22.96 -4.20 17.70
C LEU A 707 -24.47 -4.21 17.93
N LEU A 708 -25.10 -3.06 17.73
CA LEU A 708 -26.54 -2.84 17.93
C LEU A 708 -27.20 -2.76 16.57
N CYS A 709 -28.02 -3.75 16.24
CA CYS A 709 -28.75 -3.81 14.97
C CYS A 709 -30.23 -3.61 15.25
N VAL A 710 -30.85 -2.59 14.64
CA VAL A 710 -32.23 -2.18 14.94
C VAL A 710 -33.12 -2.21 13.70
N GLY A 711 -34.32 -2.76 13.86
CA GLY A 711 -35.37 -2.76 12.85
C GLY A 711 -35.07 -3.73 11.70
N TYR A 712 -35.09 -5.03 11.97
CA TYR A 712 -34.91 -6.06 10.96
C TYR A 712 -35.92 -5.91 9.81
N ARG A 713 -35.45 -6.06 8.58
CA ARG A 713 -36.24 -5.90 7.34
C ARG A 713 -36.40 -7.19 6.56
N GLY A 714 -35.69 -8.25 6.94
CA GLY A 714 -35.59 -9.48 6.18
C GLY A 714 -34.28 -9.59 5.41
N LEU A 715 -33.75 -10.81 5.32
CA LEU A 715 -32.61 -11.17 4.49
C LEU A 715 -33.09 -12.10 3.36
N PRO A 716 -32.72 -11.86 2.08
CA PRO A 716 -33.17 -12.72 0.98
C PRO A 716 -32.71 -14.17 1.14
N ASP A 717 -33.58 -15.14 0.84
CA ASP A 717 -33.26 -16.59 0.92
C ASP A 717 -31.97 -16.99 0.19
N PRO A 718 -31.65 -16.47 -1.02
CA PRO A 718 -30.39 -16.81 -1.68
C PRO A 718 -29.16 -16.37 -0.89
N VAL A 719 -29.26 -15.27 -0.14
CA VAL A 719 -28.16 -14.77 0.70
C VAL A 719 -28.01 -15.67 1.93
N ILE A 720 -29.11 -16.12 2.53
CA ILE A 720 -29.09 -17.10 3.63
C ILE A 720 -28.42 -18.40 3.15
N GLN A 721 -28.81 -18.91 1.98
CA GLN A 721 -28.21 -20.11 1.39
C GLN A 721 -26.72 -19.95 1.12
N TYR A 722 -26.29 -18.80 0.59
CA TYR A 722 -24.87 -18.48 0.39
C TYR A 722 -24.11 -18.49 1.72
N LEU A 723 -24.65 -17.86 2.76
CA LEU A 723 -24.04 -17.85 4.10
C LEU A 723 -23.98 -19.25 4.74
N GLN A 724 -24.97 -20.11 4.48
CA GLN A 724 -24.92 -21.52 4.90
C GLN A 724 -23.80 -22.28 4.19
N GLN A 725 -23.64 -22.11 2.88
CA GLN A 725 -22.54 -22.71 2.10
C GLN A 725 -21.18 -22.21 2.60
N LEU A 726 -21.07 -20.91 2.88
CA LEU A 726 -19.88 -20.30 3.46
C LEU A 726 -19.53 -20.93 4.82
N ASN A 727 -20.52 -21.07 5.71
CA ASN A 727 -20.33 -21.70 7.02
C ASN A 727 -19.90 -23.17 6.91
N GLU A 728 -20.45 -23.93 5.97
CA GLU A 728 -20.05 -25.31 5.69
C GLU A 728 -18.59 -25.37 5.22
N ARG A 729 -18.21 -24.46 4.32
CA ARG A 729 -16.84 -24.38 3.82
C ARG A 729 -15.86 -24.06 4.93
N MET A 730 -16.19 -23.11 5.80
CA MET A 730 -15.38 -22.78 6.99
C MET A 730 -15.24 -23.98 7.93
N ARG A 731 -16.33 -24.72 8.19
CA ARG A 731 -16.29 -25.93 9.02
C ARG A 731 -15.37 -26.99 8.42
N THR A 732 -15.48 -27.24 7.12
CA THR A 732 -14.61 -28.19 6.40
C THR A 732 -13.13 -27.82 6.55
N LEU A 733 -12.78 -26.54 6.42
CA LEU A 733 -11.40 -26.05 6.59
C LEU A 733 -10.90 -26.19 8.03
N LEU A 734 -11.78 -26.01 9.02
CA LEU A 734 -11.47 -26.17 10.43
C LEU A 734 -11.27 -27.65 10.81
N GLU A 735 -12.21 -28.53 10.43
CA GLU A 735 -12.18 -29.96 10.73
C GLU A 735 -11.00 -30.69 10.08
N SER A 736 -10.63 -30.26 8.87
CA SER A 736 -9.45 -30.79 8.17
C SER A 736 -8.12 -30.23 8.69
N ASN A 737 -8.13 -29.32 9.67
CA ASN A 737 -6.95 -28.56 10.10
C ASN A 737 -6.18 -27.93 8.93
N SER A 738 -6.90 -27.48 7.91
CA SER A 738 -6.31 -26.89 6.71
C SER A 738 -5.45 -25.68 7.06
N PRO A 739 -4.28 -25.47 6.43
CA PRO A 739 -3.50 -24.24 6.60
C PRO A 739 -4.18 -23.00 6.01
N GLN A 740 -5.34 -23.17 5.34
CA GLN A 740 -6.14 -22.10 4.77
C GLN A 740 -7.33 -21.71 5.65
N GLN A 741 -7.85 -20.51 5.41
CA GLN A 741 -9.11 -20.02 5.93
C GLN A 741 -9.83 -19.17 4.88
N VAL A 742 -11.12 -18.90 5.10
CA VAL A 742 -11.83 -17.90 4.30
C VAL A 742 -11.37 -16.52 4.75
N LEU A 743 -10.85 -15.75 3.80
CA LEU A 743 -10.42 -14.38 4.04
C LEU A 743 -11.51 -13.37 3.72
N GLN A 744 -12.29 -13.62 2.67
CA GLN A 744 -13.29 -12.69 2.14
C GLN A 744 -14.47 -13.45 1.53
N PHE A 745 -15.67 -12.88 1.64
CA PHE A 745 -16.84 -13.36 0.88
C PHE A 745 -17.64 -12.24 0.22
N VAL A 746 -17.46 -10.99 0.64
CA VAL A 746 -18.02 -9.79 0.01
C VAL A 746 -16.89 -9.07 -0.74
N PRO A 747 -17.09 -8.63 -2.00
CA PRO A 747 -16.07 -7.89 -2.75
C PRO A 747 -15.59 -6.63 -2.00
N MET A 748 -14.29 -6.34 -2.06
CA MET A 748 -13.71 -5.16 -1.39
C MET A 748 -14.27 -3.86 -1.98
N GLU A 749 -14.59 -3.84 -3.27
CA GLU A 749 -15.23 -2.73 -3.96
C GLU A 749 -16.57 -2.35 -3.31
N THR A 750 -17.25 -3.29 -2.65
CA THR A 750 -18.47 -3.02 -1.88
C THR A 750 -18.12 -2.49 -0.48
N LEU A 751 -17.14 -3.11 0.19
CA LEU A 751 -16.77 -2.79 1.58
C LEU A 751 -16.05 -1.44 1.72
N LEU A 752 -15.41 -0.95 0.66
CA LEU A 752 -14.64 0.30 0.65
C LEU A 752 -15.49 1.53 0.30
N THR A 753 -16.82 1.46 0.44
CA THR A 753 -17.73 2.52 -0.02
C THR A 753 -18.57 3.12 1.11
N GLY A 754 -18.77 4.44 1.00
CA GLY A 754 -19.77 5.18 1.76
C GLY A 754 -19.64 5.09 3.28
N TRP A 755 -20.79 5.10 3.94
CA TRP A 755 -20.92 5.19 5.39
C TRP A 755 -20.46 3.93 6.15
N LEU A 756 -20.44 2.76 5.50
CA LEU A 756 -19.98 1.52 6.14
C LEU A 756 -18.51 1.64 6.54
N LEU A 757 -17.66 2.14 5.64
CA LEU A 757 -16.22 2.27 5.91
C LEU A 757 -15.96 3.23 7.09
N GLU A 758 -16.67 4.36 7.13
CA GLU A 758 -16.58 5.33 8.23
C GLU A 758 -17.05 4.73 9.56
N PHE A 759 -18.16 4.00 9.55
CA PHE A 759 -18.69 3.29 10.72
C PHE A 759 -17.69 2.26 11.26
N LEU A 760 -17.09 1.44 10.38
CA LEU A 760 -16.09 0.45 10.78
C LEU A 760 -14.83 1.10 11.34
N TRP A 761 -14.41 2.23 10.78
CA TRP A 761 -13.30 3.03 11.32
C TRP A 761 -13.57 3.48 12.75
N ASP A 762 -14.71 4.12 12.99
CA ASP A 762 -15.09 4.61 14.31
C ASP A 762 -15.15 3.46 15.32
N LEU A 763 -15.79 2.35 14.94
CA LEU A 763 -15.91 1.14 15.76
C LEU A 763 -14.55 0.56 16.15
N ASN A 764 -13.70 0.25 15.16
CA ASN A 764 -12.42 -0.40 15.43
C ASN A 764 -11.45 0.53 16.18
N THR A 765 -11.49 1.83 15.90
CA THR A 765 -10.64 2.81 16.60
C THR A 765 -11.06 2.96 18.05
N ALA A 766 -12.36 2.96 18.33
CA ALA A 766 -12.90 2.98 19.70
C ALA A 766 -12.46 1.74 20.49
N ILE A 767 -12.59 0.55 19.88
CA ILE A 767 -12.14 -0.72 20.47
C ILE A 767 -10.63 -0.66 20.75
N ALA A 768 -9.82 -0.24 19.78
CA ALA A 768 -8.37 -0.26 19.90
C ALA A 768 -7.85 0.69 21.00
N LYS A 769 -8.33 1.94 21.03
CA LYS A 769 -7.96 2.92 22.06
C LYS A 769 -8.31 2.44 23.46
N ARG A 770 -9.50 1.84 23.61
CA ARG A 770 -9.96 1.28 24.87
C ARG A 770 -9.07 0.12 25.34
N GLN A 771 -8.76 -0.83 24.46
CA GLN A 771 -7.89 -1.96 24.82
C GLN A 771 -6.49 -1.49 25.21
N LEU A 772 -5.93 -0.53 24.46
CA LEU A 772 -4.63 0.05 24.75
C LEU A 772 -4.59 0.72 26.13
N HIS A 773 -5.65 1.47 26.48
CA HIS A 773 -5.81 2.07 27.80
C HIS A 773 -5.75 1.04 28.94
N LEU A 774 -6.53 -0.04 28.82
CA LEU A 774 -6.58 -1.10 29.84
C LEU A 774 -5.21 -1.79 30.04
N ILE A 775 -4.47 -2.01 28.94
CA ILE A 775 -3.12 -2.58 28.99
C ILE A 775 -2.16 -1.61 29.70
N ILE A 776 -2.15 -0.32 29.30
CA ILE A 776 -1.25 0.70 29.86
C ILE A 776 -1.48 0.90 31.36
N GLN A 777 -2.74 0.99 31.80
CA GLN A 777 -3.04 1.15 33.22
C GLN A 777 -2.53 0.00 34.09
N THR A 778 -2.57 -1.22 33.57
CA THR A 778 -2.09 -2.39 34.31
C THR A 778 -0.57 -2.33 34.50
N GLU A 779 0.16 -1.83 33.51
CA GLU A 779 1.62 -1.71 33.56
C GLU A 779 2.13 -0.50 34.38
N GLN A 780 1.36 0.59 34.46
CA GLN A 780 1.73 1.79 35.24
C GLN A 780 1.60 1.62 36.76
N ARG A 781 0.95 0.56 37.25
CA ARG A 781 0.84 0.29 38.69
C ARG A 781 2.12 -0.37 39.21
N PRO A 782 2.67 0.05 40.37
CA PRO A 782 3.89 -0.53 40.92
C PRO A 782 3.69 -2.04 41.14
N ARG A 783 4.65 -2.85 40.64
CA ARG A 783 4.70 -4.29 40.90
C ARG A 783 4.98 -4.49 42.40
N VAL A 784 3.92 -4.66 43.18
CA VAL A 784 4.01 -4.99 44.63
C VAL A 784 4.48 -6.41 44.83
#